data_AF-U4QII6-F1
#
_entry.id   AF-U4QII6-F1
#
_cell.length_a   1.000
_cell.length_b   1.000
_cell.length_c   1.000
_cell.angle_alpha   90.00
_cell.angle_beta   90.00
_cell.angle_gamma   90.00
#
_symmetry.space_group_name_H-M   'P 1'
#
loop_
_entity.id
_entity.type
_entity.pdbx_description
1 polymer ?
#
loop_
_entity_poly.entity_id
_entity_poly.type
_entity_poly.pdbx_seq_one_letter_code
_entity_poly.pdbx_strand_id
1 'polypeptide(L)'
;MPEEAVLAYEMGEVGLHAPVNVRIKRNIDGQERYKIIKTTPGRLIFNEGIPQDLGYVDRTKEENLFELELNSLVDKSKLGDIIERCYRLHGTTVTAQVLDKIKKKGFDYATKAGITIGITDIEVPEEKEKILSEADEKVDQVELLYRRGLISDEERYENTLSIWTAATEKITDALMDSLDHFNSLYMMANSGARGNKQQIRQLAGMRGLMADPSGRIIDLPIKANFREGLTVLEYFISTHGARKGLADTALRTADSGYLTRRLVDVSQDVIVRDVDCGTTDGITVKAIKDGSGIIEDLKERIEGRYALEDIKDPETGEIIVHADELITEAMANRIVKTGMKEVKIRSVLTCRTRHGVCVKCYGKNMAMGKPVDIGESVGIIAAQSIGEPGTQLTMRTFHTGGIAGQDITQGLPRVEELFEARKPKGQAVITEVGGTAKIVEGKKKREVEITTPTGETKTYQVPYGARLTVENGTVVEAGDELCEGSVNPHDILKIKGIRGVQTYLLQEVLKVYRLQGVDINDKHIEVIIRQMLRKIKVEKPGDTELLPGELIDVFEFEELNNEMILAGKAPAEGKRVLLGITKASLATDSFLSAASFQETTRVLTDAAIKGKTDPLLGLKENVIIGKLIPAGTGMGCYRNIKIHTPDEKVEKEISTDESSLIDSQNL
;
A
#
# COMPACT_ATOMS: atom_id res chain seq x y z
N MET A 1 -12.27 -46.69 -0.44
CA MET A 1 -11.13 -46.01 -1.13
C MET A 1 -11.60 -44.66 -1.66
N PRO A 2 -10.73 -43.69 -1.99
CA PRO A 2 -11.17 -42.40 -2.52
C PRO A 2 -12.03 -42.53 -3.78
N GLU A 3 -11.62 -43.40 -4.70
CA GLU A 3 -12.35 -43.72 -5.94
C GLU A 3 -13.75 -44.27 -5.66
N GLU A 4 -13.89 -45.18 -4.68
CA GLU A 4 -15.20 -45.71 -4.28
C GLU A 4 -16.11 -44.64 -3.69
N ALA A 5 -15.55 -43.67 -2.94
CA ALA A 5 -16.35 -42.57 -2.38
C ALA A 5 -16.83 -41.60 -3.47
N VAL A 6 -16.00 -41.37 -4.51
CA VAL A 6 -16.40 -40.58 -5.69
C VAL A 6 -17.43 -41.33 -6.51
N LEU A 7 -17.25 -42.64 -6.73
CA LEU A 7 -18.22 -43.49 -7.43
C LEU A 7 -19.57 -43.52 -6.70
N ALA A 8 -19.56 -43.66 -5.38
CA ALA A 8 -20.79 -43.62 -4.58
C ALA A 8 -21.51 -42.26 -4.68
N TYR A 9 -20.75 -41.16 -4.80
CA TYR A 9 -21.33 -39.84 -5.08
C TYR A 9 -21.94 -39.76 -6.49
N GLU A 10 -21.24 -40.27 -7.51
CA GLU A 10 -21.74 -40.29 -8.89
C GLU A 10 -22.99 -41.17 -9.06
N MET A 11 -23.10 -42.25 -8.29
CA MET A 11 -24.29 -43.10 -8.22
C MET A 11 -25.43 -42.49 -7.39
N GLY A 12 -25.19 -41.39 -6.67
CA GLY A 12 -26.19 -40.71 -5.85
C GLY A 12 -26.42 -41.33 -4.46
N GLU A 13 -25.57 -42.26 -4.04
CA GLU A 13 -25.69 -42.97 -2.75
C GLU A 13 -25.20 -42.13 -1.57
N VAL A 14 -24.31 -41.15 -1.81
CA VAL A 14 -23.80 -40.22 -0.79
C VAL A 14 -23.80 -38.78 -1.30
N GLY A 15 -24.09 -37.82 -0.41
CA GLY A 15 -24.01 -36.39 -0.71
C GLY A 15 -22.59 -35.82 -0.60
N LEU A 16 -22.33 -34.67 -1.24
CA LEU A 16 -21.01 -34.00 -1.23
C LEU A 16 -20.49 -33.64 0.17
N HIS A 17 -21.42 -33.32 1.09
CA HIS A 17 -21.12 -32.91 2.47
C HIS A 17 -21.24 -34.08 3.46
N ALA A 18 -21.54 -35.30 3.01
CA ALA A 18 -21.67 -36.45 3.89
C ALA A 18 -20.30 -36.77 4.53
N PRO A 19 -20.21 -36.89 5.87
CA PRO A 19 -18.98 -37.30 6.52
C PRO A 19 -18.71 -38.78 6.25
N VAL A 20 -17.58 -39.08 5.64
CA VAL A 20 -17.15 -40.44 5.27
C VAL A 20 -15.78 -40.76 5.85
N ASN A 21 -15.59 -42.02 6.21
CA ASN A 21 -14.28 -42.56 6.59
C ASN A 21 -13.66 -43.24 5.38
N VAL A 22 -12.55 -42.70 4.88
CA VAL A 22 -11.92 -43.16 3.64
C VAL A 22 -10.51 -43.63 3.92
N ARG A 23 -10.19 -44.84 3.45
CA ARG A 23 -8.83 -45.39 3.47
C ARG A 23 -8.01 -44.74 2.37
N ILE A 24 -7.01 -43.93 2.74
CA ILE A 24 -6.04 -43.32 1.81
C ILE A 24 -4.81 -44.21 1.74
N LYS A 25 -4.34 -44.44 0.51
CA LYS A 25 -3.12 -45.17 0.18
C LYS A 25 -2.04 -44.17 -0.24
N ARG A 26 -0.86 -44.22 0.38
CA ARG A 26 0.32 -43.46 -0.07
C ARG A 26 1.55 -44.37 -0.06
N ASN A 27 2.43 -44.15 -1.03
CA ASN A 27 3.73 -44.82 -1.10
C ASN A 27 4.76 -43.93 -0.38
N ILE A 28 5.30 -44.41 0.73
CA ILE A 28 6.25 -43.69 1.57
C ILE A 28 7.45 -44.62 1.74
N ASP A 29 8.64 -44.16 1.35
CA ASP A 29 9.90 -44.93 1.41
C ASP A 29 9.84 -46.31 0.72
N GLY A 30 9.08 -46.42 -0.36
CA GLY A 30 8.93 -47.66 -1.13
C GLY A 30 7.99 -48.70 -0.49
N GLN A 31 7.31 -48.38 0.61
CA GLN A 31 6.31 -49.22 1.25
C GLN A 31 4.91 -48.62 1.13
N GLU A 32 3.93 -49.44 0.73
CA GLU A 32 2.53 -49.03 0.69
C GLU A 32 1.94 -49.04 2.09
N ARG A 33 1.67 -47.85 2.63
CA ARG A 33 1.00 -47.68 3.91
C ARG A 33 -0.43 -47.16 3.71
N TYR A 34 -1.31 -47.49 4.66
CA TYR A 34 -2.72 -47.11 4.63
C TYR A 34 -3.14 -46.47 5.95
N LYS A 35 -3.96 -45.43 5.87
CA LYS A 35 -4.62 -44.85 7.04
C LYS A 35 -6.07 -44.49 6.69
N ILE A 36 -6.96 -44.65 7.64
CA ILE A 36 -8.35 -44.21 7.52
C ILE A 36 -8.42 -42.76 7.99
N ILE A 37 -8.96 -41.87 7.16
CA ILE A 37 -9.18 -40.47 7.50
C ILE A 37 -10.67 -40.14 7.42
N LYS A 38 -11.11 -39.17 8.23
CA LYS A 38 -12.48 -38.62 8.18
C LYS A 38 -12.51 -37.40 7.27
N THR A 39 -13.32 -37.44 6.22
CA THR A 39 -13.46 -36.36 5.23
C THR A 39 -14.85 -36.36 4.58
N THR A 40 -15.05 -35.63 3.49
CA THR A 40 -16.28 -35.66 2.68
C THR A 40 -15.97 -35.94 1.21
N PRO A 41 -16.91 -36.51 0.42
CA PRO A 41 -16.71 -36.72 -1.02
C PRO A 41 -16.31 -35.43 -1.75
N GLY A 42 -16.93 -34.30 -1.40
CA GLY A 42 -16.58 -33.00 -2.00
C GLY A 42 -15.12 -32.59 -1.75
N ARG A 43 -14.58 -32.83 -0.55
CA ARG A 43 -13.17 -32.54 -0.22
C ARG A 43 -12.21 -33.44 -0.97
N LEU A 44 -12.54 -34.71 -1.17
CA LEU A 44 -11.74 -35.64 -1.97
C LEU A 44 -11.65 -35.17 -3.42
N ILE A 45 -12.80 -34.83 -4.01
CA ILE A 45 -12.89 -34.31 -5.38
C ILE A 45 -12.10 -33.01 -5.50
N PHE A 46 -12.18 -32.10 -4.53
CA PHE A 46 -11.44 -30.85 -4.59
C PHE A 46 -9.92 -31.06 -4.54
N ASN A 47 -9.43 -31.94 -3.66
CA ASN A 47 -8.00 -32.21 -3.48
C ASN A 47 -7.33 -32.90 -4.68
N GLU A 48 -8.06 -33.66 -5.50
CA GLU A 48 -7.52 -34.30 -6.71
C GLU A 48 -6.91 -33.30 -7.71
N GLY A 49 -7.43 -32.06 -7.73
CA GLY A 49 -6.92 -31.01 -8.61
C GLY A 49 -5.70 -30.27 -8.08
N ILE A 50 -5.30 -30.53 -6.83
CA ILE A 50 -4.40 -29.68 -6.04
C ILE A 50 -3.16 -30.49 -5.63
N PRO A 51 -1.94 -29.93 -5.81
CA PRO A 51 -0.72 -30.56 -5.35
C PRO A 51 -0.82 -30.90 -3.87
N GLN A 52 -0.47 -32.14 -3.53
CA GLN A 52 -0.55 -32.63 -2.17
C GLN A 52 0.80 -32.37 -1.47
N ASP A 53 1.29 -31.14 -1.43
CA ASP A 53 2.57 -30.77 -0.81
C ASP A 53 2.64 -29.26 -0.49
N LEU A 54 1.48 -28.60 -0.41
CA LEU A 54 1.38 -27.15 -0.20
C LEU A 54 1.67 -26.72 1.25
N GLY A 55 1.97 -27.65 2.16
CA GLY A 55 2.38 -27.36 3.53
C GLY A 55 1.24 -26.92 4.45
N TYR A 56 -0.02 -27.25 4.13
CA TYR A 56 -1.12 -27.11 5.10
C TYR A 56 -1.06 -28.20 6.17
N VAL A 57 -0.62 -29.37 5.75
CA VAL A 57 -0.39 -30.52 6.61
C VAL A 57 1.11 -30.66 6.82
N ASP A 58 1.55 -30.60 8.07
CA ASP A 58 2.96 -30.84 8.41
C ASP A 58 3.28 -32.33 8.24
N ARG A 59 3.95 -32.64 7.13
CA ARG A 59 4.33 -34.02 6.74
C ARG A 59 5.61 -34.52 7.40
N THR A 60 6.25 -33.70 8.23
CA THR A 60 7.39 -34.17 9.04
C THR A 60 6.92 -35.11 10.15
N LYS A 61 5.65 -35.01 10.56
CA LYS A 61 5.02 -35.91 11.53
C LYS A 61 4.43 -37.12 10.82
N GLU A 62 4.80 -38.32 11.28
CA GLU A 62 4.30 -39.58 10.68
C GLU A 62 2.77 -39.69 10.71
N GLU A 63 2.12 -39.07 11.70
CA GLU A 63 0.67 -39.10 11.87
C GLU A 63 -0.09 -38.38 10.75
N ASN A 64 0.53 -37.37 10.15
CA ASN A 64 -0.09 -36.45 9.20
C ASN A 64 0.16 -36.85 7.74
N LEU A 65 0.99 -37.86 7.52
CA LEU A 65 1.41 -38.33 6.20
C LEU A 65 0.26 -38.78 5.30
N PHE A 66 -0.95 -39.04 5.82
CA PHE A 66 -2.11 -39.50 5.05
C PHE A 66 -3.25 -38.48 5.02
N GLU A 67 -3.12 -37.35 5.69
CA GLU A 67 -4.14 -36.31 5.65
C GLU A 67 -4.16 -35.61 4.29
N LEU A 68 -5.34 -35.17 3.88
CA LEU A 68 -5.51 -34.32 2.71
C LEU A 68 -4.95 -32.94 3.03
N GLU A 69 -4.30 -32.29 2.07
CA GLU A 69 -3.84 -30.91 2.26
C GLU A 69 -4.99 -29.98 2.67
N LEU A 70 -6.19 -30.20 2.11
CA LEU A 70 -7.35 -29.37 2.39
C LEU A 70 -8.49 -30.18 3.00
N ASN A 71 -8.65 -30.10 4.32
CA ASN A 71 -9.75 -30.73 5.04
C ASN A 71 -10.63 -29.74 5.85
N SER A 72 -10.51 -28.44 5.57
CA SER A 72 -11.35 -27.39 6.18
C SER A 72 -12.32 -26.79 5.17
N LEU A 73 -13.20 -25.90 5.63
CA LEU A 73 -13.90 -24.97 4.73
C LEU A 73 -12.87 -24.15 3.94
N VAL A 74 -13.16 -23.90 2.67
CA VAL A 74 -12.34 -23.11 1.75
C VAL A 74 -13.19 -21.94 1.29
N ASP A 75 -12.87 -20.76 1.80
CA ASP A 75 -13.46 -19.49 1.39
C ASP A 75 -12.58 -18.79 0.32
N LYS A 76 -12.98 -17.61 -0.13
CA LYS A 76 -12.21 -16.81 -1.09
C LYS A 76 -10.78 -16.49 -0.60
N SER A 77 -10.60 -16.21 0.69
CA SER A 77 -9.28 -15.86 1.25
C SER A 77 -8.35 -17.06 1.20
N LYS A 78 -8.86 -18.22 1.61
CA LYS A 78 -8.12 -19.49 1.59
C LYS A 78 -7.79 -19.96 0.18
N LEU A 79 -8.66 -19.70 -0.81
CA LEU A 79 -8.32 -19.92 -2.22
C LEU A 79 -7.10 -19.08 -2.65
N GLY A 80 -7.03 -17.83 -2.22
CA GLY A 80 -5.86 -16.97 -2.44
C GLY A 80 -4.58 -17.58 -1.87
N ASP A 81 -4.60 -18.00 -0.61
CA ASP A 81 -3.45 -18.65 0.07
C ASP A 81 -3.03 -19.97 -0.62
N ILE A 82 -3.99 -20.78 -1.08
CA ILE A 82 -3.70 -22.01 -1.85
C ILE A 82 -2.91 -21.69 -3.13
N ILE A 83 -3.35 -20.68 -3.88
CA ILE A 83 -2.71 -20.26 -5.13
C ILE A 83 -1.32 -19.71 -4.83
N GLU A 84 -1.19 -18.90 -3.80
CA GLU A 84 0.07 -18.30 -3.41
C GLU A 84 1.11 -19.36 -3.03
N ARG A 85 0.75 -20.33 -2.19
CA ARG A 85 1.65 -21.45 -1.83
C ARG A 85 2.03 -22.31 -3.03
N CYS A 86 1.07 -22.58 -3.92
CA CYS A 86 1.32 -23.32 -5.15
C CYS A 86 2.33 -22.58 -6.04
N TYR A 87 2.19 -21.26 -6.16
CA TYR A 87 3.12 -20.42 -6.92
C TYR A 87 4.52 -20.44 -6.32
N ARG A 88 4.64 -20.34 -4.99
CA ARG A 88 5.93 -20.35 -4.30
C ARG A 88 6.68 -21.67 -4.47
N LEU A 89 5.99 -22.81 -4.36
CA LEU A 89 6.62 -24.14 -4.39
C LEU A 89 6.82 -24.68 -5.80
N HIS A 90 5.83 -24.54 -6.67
CA HIS A 90 5.79 -25.19 -7.99
C HIS A 90 5.95 -24.23 -9.17
N GLY A 91 6.04 -22.93 -8.90
CA GLY A 91 6.20 -21.90 -9.92
C GLY A 91 4.95 -21.65 -10.78
N THR A 92 5.14 -20.89 -11.85
CA THR A 92 4.06 -20.36 -12.70
C THR A 92 3.27 -21.45 -13.42
N THR A 93 3.94 -22.41 -14.05
CA THR A 93 3.30 -23.38 -14.96
C THR A 93 2.33 -24.32 -14.23
N VAL A 94 2.76 -24.90 -13.10
CA VAL A 94 1.91 -25.81 -12.31
C VAL A 94 0.74 -25.02 -11.71
N THR A 95 1.00 -23.82 -11.21
CA THR A 95 -0.04 -22.95 -10.65
C THR A 95 -1.13 -22.62 -11.66
N ALA A 96 -0.77 -22.34 -12.92
CA ALA A 96 -1.74 -22.12 -13.99
C ALA A 96 -2.63 -23.34 -14.23
N GLN A 97 -2.06 -24.55 -14.23
CA GLN A 97 -2.84 -25.80 -14.38
C GLN A 97 -3.79 -26.03 -13.19
N VAL A 98 -3.34 -25.74 -11.97
CA VAL A 98 -4.15 -25.85 -10.76
C VAL A 98 -5.32 -24.87 -10.79
N LEU A 99 -5.05 -23.61 -11.20
CA LEU A 99 -6.09 -22.59 -11.38
C LEU A 99 -7.18 -23.04 -12.36
N ASP A 100 -6.80 -23.62 -13.50
CA ASP A 100 -7.77 -24.14 -14.48
C ASP A 100 -8.60 -25.30 -13.93
N LYS A 101 -7.99 -26.20 -13.15
CA LYS A 101 -8.71 -27.30 -12.48
C LYS A 101 -9.68 -26.78 -11.42
N ILE A 102 -9.27 -25.82 -10.59
CA ILE A 102 -10.12 -25.18 -9.59
C ILE A 102 -11.28 -24.47 -10.28
N LYS A 103 -11.00 -23.69 -11.33
CA LYS A 103 -12.01 -22.98 -12.13
C LYS A 103 -13.06 -23.95 -12.69
N LYS A 104 -12.62 -25.03 -13.35
CA LYS A 104 -13.52 -26.03 -13.94
C LYS A 104 -14.41 -26.68 -12.89
N LYS A 105 -13.82 -27.21 -11.81
CA LYS A 105 -14.57 -27.82 -10.70
C LYS A 105 -15.53 -26.81 -10.05
N GLY A 106 -15.07 -25.58 -9.83
CA GLY A 106 -15.87 -24.50 -9.28
C GLY A 106 -17.13 -24.23 -10.09
N PHE A 107 -17.01 -24.07 -11.41
CA PHE A 107 -18.17 -23.86 -12.28
C PHE A 107 -19.12 -25.08 -12.30
N ASP A 108 -18.58 -26.29 -12.46
CA ASP A 108 -19.39 -27.51 -12.53
C ASP A 108 -20.22 -27.71 -11.25
N TYR A 109 -19.61 -27.56 -10.08
CA TYR A 109 -20.29 -27.74 -8.79
C TYR A 109 -21.16 -26.55 -8.42
N ALA A 110 -20.82 -25.33 -8.81
CA ALA A 110 -21.69 -24.17 -8.62
C ALA A 110 -22.99 -24.31 -9.43
N THR A 111 -22.92 -24.82 -10.66
CA THR A 111 -24.12 -25.11 -11.48
C THR A 111 -24.96 -26.22 -10.85
N LYS A 112 -24.34 -27.31 -10.38
CA LYS A 112 -25.05 -28.41 -9.70
C LYS A 112 -25.69 -27.99 -8.37
N ALA A 113 -25.06 -27.07 -7.64
CA ALA A 113 -25.57 -26.58 -6.37
C ALA A 113 -26.90 -25.83 -6.52
N GLY A 114 -27.20 -25.29 -7.72
CA GLY A 114 -28.49 -24.64 -7.99
C GLY A 114 -28.79 -23.46 -7.07
N ILE A 115 -27.75 -22.76 -6.61
CA ILE A 115 -27.90 -21.63 -5.67
C ILE A 115 -28.79 -20.56 -6.31
N THR A 116 -29.89 -20.24 -5.63
CA THR A 116 -30.85 -19.22 -6.04
C THR A 116 -31.02 -18.20 -4.92
N ILE A 117 -31.56 -17.03 -5.25
CA ILE A 117 -31.96 -16.02 -4.26
C ILE A 117 -33.46 -15.75 -4.45
N GLY A 118 -34.23 -16.10 -3.42
CA GLY A 118 -35.65 -15.85 -3.34
C GLY A 118 -35.98 -14.81 -2.27
N ILE A 119 -37.22 -14.30 -2.30
CA ILE A 119 -37.72 -13.46 -1.21
C ILE A 119 -37.75 -14.24 0.11
N THR A 120 -37.99 -15.55 0.08
CA THR A 120 -38.00 -16.43 1.26
C THR A 120 -36.67 -16.49 1.99
N ASP A 121 -35.55 -16.30 1.28
CA ASP A 121 -34.21 -16.40 1.85
C ASP A 121 -33.83 -15.19 2.71
N ILE A 122 -34.60 -14.10 2.62
CA ILE A 122 -34.32 -12.82 3.28
C ILE A 122 -35.10 -12.72 4.59
N GLU A 123 -34.82 -13.57 5.58
CA GLU A 123 -35.59 -13.59 6.83
C GLU A 123 -35.38 -12.33 7.67
N VAL A 124 -36.47 -11.70 8.13
CA VAL A 124 -36.41 -10.53 9.01
C VAL A 124 -36.48 -11.02 10.46
N PRO A 125 -35.55 -10.64 11.34
CA PRO A 125 -35.54 -11.11 12.71
C PRO A 125 -36.73 -10.53 13.49
N GLU A 126 -37.46 -11.38 14.22
CA GLU A 126 -38.61 -10.95 15.04
C GLU A 126 -38.22 -9.95 16.15
N GLU A 127 -36.97 -10.01 16.59
CA GLU A 127 -36.42 -9.10 17.61
C GLU A 127 -36.30 -7.65 17.12
N LYS A 128 -36.33 -7.42 15.80
CA LYS A 128 -36.18 -6.09 15.19
C LYS A 128 -37.15 -5.07 15.79
N GLU A 129 -38.44 -5.40 15.86
CA GLU A 129 -39.48 -4.49 16.37
C GLU A 129 -39.23 -4.10 17.84
N LYS A 130 -38.73 -5.04 18.64
CA LYS A 130 -38.37 -4.78 20.05
C LYS A 130 -37.20 -3.81 20.13
N ILE A 131 -36.15 -4.04 19.34
CA ILE A 131 -34.95 -3.18 19.32
C ILE A 131 -35.29 -1.77 18.84
N LEU A 132 -36.16 -1.64 17.83
CA LEU A 132 -36.61 -0.33 17.34
C LEU A 132 -37.43 0.42 18.40
N SER A 133 -38.34 -0.27 19.08
CA SER A 133 -39.16 0.32 20.15
C SER A 133 -38.30 0.82 21.31
N GLU A 134 -37.32 0.02 21.75
CA GLU A 134 -36.36 0.43 22.78
C GLU A 134 -35.50 1.63 22.36
N ALA A 135 -35.14 1.73 21.08
CA ALA A 135 -34.38 2.86 20.55
C ALA A 135 -35.25 4.13 20.52
N ASP A 136 -36.50 4.03 20.05
CA ASP A 136 -37.45 5.14 20.03
C ASP A 136 -37.71 5.70 21.45
N GLU A 137 -37.93 4.83 22.44
CA GLU A 137 -38.12 5.26 23.84
C GLU A 137 -36.90 6.03 24.38
N LYS A 138 -35.69 5.61 24.03
CA LYS A 138 -34.46 6.31 24.44
C LYS A 138 -34.33 7.67 23.74
N VAL A 139 -34.68 7.75 22.45
CA VAL A 139 -34.68 9.02 21.72
C VAL A 139 -35.70 9.99 22.30
N ASP A 140 -36.89 9.50 22.67
CA ASP A 140 -37.92 10.32 23.34
C ASP A 140 -37.46 10.84 24.70
N GLN A 141 -36.68 10.05 25.46
CA GLN A 141 -36.06 10.52 26.70
C GLN A 141 -35.04 11.63 26.45
N VAL A 142 -34.18 11.48 25.43
CA VAL A 142 -33.20 12.52 25.04
C VAL A 142 -33.90 13.80 24.61
N GLU A 143 -34.95 13.69 23.79
CA GLU A 143 -35.77 14.81 23.36
C GLU A 143 -36.47 15.49 24.54
N LEU A 144 -36.94 14.73 25.53
CA LEU A 144 -37.52 15.28 26.75
C LEU A 144 -36.50 16.06 27.58
N LEU A 145 -35.28 15.54 27.72
CA LEU A 145 -34.18 16.23 28.41
C LEU A 145 -33.84 17.55 27.69
N TYR A 146 -33.81 17.54 26.37
CA TYR A 146 -33.58 18.73 25.55
C TYR A 146 -34.70 19.77 25.75
N ARG A 147 -35.97 19.35 25.68
CA ARG A 147 -37.13 20.25 25.92
C ARG A 147 -37.16 20.82 27.33
N ARG A 148 -36.61 20.12 28.31
CA ARG A 148 -36.44 20.59 29.70
C ARG A 148 -35.23 21.51 29.87
N GLY A 149 -34.42 21.71 28.82
CA GLY A 149 -33.21 22.55 28.85
C GLY A 149 -32.04 21.94 29.62
N LEU A 150 -32.03 20.61 29.80
CA LEU A 150 -30.97 19.91 30.54
C LEU A 150 -29.76 19.55 29.68
N ILE A 151 -29.94 19.49 28.36
CA ILE A 151 -28.89 19.20 27.39
C ILE A 151 -28.96 20.22 26.24
N SER A 152 -27.84 20.41 25.55
CA SER A 152 -27.76 21.23 24.33
C SER A 152 -28.29 20.50 23.10
N ASP A 153 -28.50 21.22 21.98
CA ASP A 153 -28.91 20.61 20.71
C ASP A 153 -27.80 19.73 20.11
N GLU A 154 -26.54 20.10 20.30
CA GLU A 154 -25.38 19.30 19.88
C GLU A 154 -25.35 17.96 20.63
N GLU A 155 -25.49 17.99 21.95
CA GLU A 155 -25.57 16.78 22.78
C GLU A 155 -26.80 15.93 22.43
N ARG A 156 -27.96 16.55 22.14
CA ARG A 156 -29.16 15.85 21.67
C ARG A 156 -28.87 15.09 20.38
N TYR A 157 -28.23 15.76 19.41
CA TYR A 157 -27.88 15.19 18.12
C TYR A 157 -26.90 14.02 18.26
N GLU A 158 -25.81 14.19 19.01
CA GLU A 158 -24.80 13.14 19.22
C GLU A 158 -25.38 11.91 19.94
N ASN A 159 -26.19 12.13 20.99
CA ASN A 159 -26.84 11.05 21.71
C ASN A 159 -27.83 10.29 20.82
N THR A 160 -28.63 11.00 20.03
CA THR A 160 -29.58 10.39 19.07
C THR A 160 -28.85 9.53 18.05
N LEU A 161 -27.75 10.03 17.50
CA LEU A 161 -26.92 9.31 16.53
C LEU A 161 -26.30 8.04 17.14
N SER A 162 -25.78 8.14 18.36
CA SER A 162 -25.22 7.00 19.10
C SER A 162 -26.26 5.91 19.34
N ILE A 163 -27.48 6.28 19.77
CA ILE A 163 -28.60 5.35 19.98
C ILE A 163 -28.95 4.60 18.69
N TRP A 164 -29.10 5.31 17.57
CA TRP A 164 -29.45 4.68 16.29
C TRP A 164 -28.34 3.83 15.72
N THR A 165 -27.08 4.21 15.93
CA THR A 165 -25.92 3.41 15.52
C THR A 165 -25.89 2.08 16.29
N ALA A 166 -26.05 2.14 17.61
CA ALA A 166 -26.11 0.94 18.46
C ALA A 166 -27.31 0.05 18.11
N ALA A 167 -28.48 0.63 17.82
CA ALA A 167 -29.66 -0.13 17.39
C ALA A 167 -29.43 -0.84 16.06
N THR A 168 -28.79 -0.14 15.11
CA THR A 168 -28.44 -0.71 13.79
C THR A 168 -27.49 -1.90 13.92
N GLU A 169 -26.49 -1.82 14.80
CA GLU A 169 -25.55 -2.93 15.06
C GLU A 169 -26.27 -4.12 15.71
N LYS A 170 -27.08 -3.90 16.74
CA LYS A 170 -27.87 -4.98 17.39
C LYS A 170 -28.78 -5.72 16.39
N ILE A 171 -29.46 -4.98 15.51
CA ILE A 171 -30.29 -5.59 14.45
C ILE A 171 -29.43 -6.39 13.47
N THR A 172 -28.20 -5.94 13.19
CA THR A 172 -27.27 -6.66 12.31
C THR A 172 -26.87 -7.99 12.91
N ASP A 173 -26.53 -8.00 14.20
CA ASP A 173 -26.10 -9.23 14.88
C ASP A 173 -27.26 -10.22 15.00
N ALA A 174 -28.44 -9.77 15.43
CA ALA A 174 -29.64 -10.59 15.48
C ALA A 174 -30.02 -11.19 14.12
N LEU A 175 -29.85 -10.43 13.03
CA LEU A 175 -30.07 -10.91 11.67
C LEU A 175 -29.05 -11.97 11.24
N MET A 176 -27.77 -11.79 11.58
CA MET A 176 -26.74 -12.75 11.20
C MET A 176 -26.88 -14.07 11.97
N ASP A 177 -27.34 -14.01 13.22
CA ASP A 177 -27.58 -15.18 14.06
C ASP A 177 -28.85 -15.94 13.68
N SER A 178 -29.83 -15.27 13.05
CA SER A 178 -31.08 -15.92 12.61
C SER A 178 -30.93 -16.72 11.31
N LEU A 179 -29.95 -16.40 10.47
CA LEU A 179 -29.79 -17.04 9.15
C LEU A 179 -29.19 -18.45 9.27
N ASP A 180 -29.83 -19.43 8.62
CA ASP A 180 -29.28 -20.79 8.51
C ASP A 180 -27.99 -20.84 7.67
N HIS A 181 -27.12 -21.79 8.00
CA HIS A 181 -25.83 -21.96 7.32
C HIS A 181 -25.97 -22.36 5.84
N PHE A 182 -27.07 -23.00 5.45
CA PHE A 182 -27.38 -23.35 4.06
C PHE A 182 -28.26 -22.32 3.35
N ASN A 183 -28.62 -21.22 4.01
CA ASN A 183 -29.29 -20.12 3.35
C ASN A 183 -28.36 -19.53 2.27
N SER A 184 -28.87 -19.38 1.05
CA SER A 184 -28.11 -18.88 -0.10
C SER A 184 -27.46 -17.51 0.16
N LEU A 185 -28.18 -16.59 0.82
CA LEU A 185 -27.68 -15.27 1.15
C LEU A 185 -26.49 -15.34 2.11
N TYR A 186 -26.61 -16.20 3.14
CA TYR A 186 -25.54 -16.46 4.10
C TYR A 186 -24.32 -17.08 3.40
N MET A 187 -24.54 -18.12 2.58
CA MET A 187 -23.47 -18.79 1.83
C MET A 187 -22.71 -17.83 0.91
N MET A 188 -23.40 -16.96 0.17
CA MET A 188 -22.75 -15.99 -0.74
C MET A 188 -21.88 -14.97 0.00
N ALA A 189 -22.34 -14.47 1.14
CA ALA A 189 -21.59 -13.49 1.92
C ALA A 189 -20.45 -14.14 2.72
N ASN A 190 -20.69 -15.27 3.40
CA ASN A 190 -19.68 -15.94 4.23
C ASN A 190 -18.57 -16.59 3.39
N SER A 191 -18.89 -17.07 2.19
CA SER A 191 -17.85 -17.55 1.25
C SER A 191 -16.96 -16.43 0.68
N GLY A 192 -17.39 -15.17 0.83
CA GLY A 192 -16.75 -14.01 0.20
C GLY A 192 -16.96 -13.93 -1.32
N ALA A 193 -17.90 -14.71 -1.88
CA ALA A 193 -18.20 -14.72 -3.31
C ALA A 193 -18.84 -13.38 -3.74
N ARG A 194 -19.91 -12.97 -3.05
CA ARG A 194 -20.58 -11.68 -3.27
C ARG A 194 -21.48 -11.36 -2.09
N GLY A 195 -21.47 -10.12 -1.63
CA GLY A 195 -22.23 -9.72 -0.44
C GLY A 195 -21.30 -9.39 0.72
N ASN A 196 -21.72 -8.48 1.58
CA ASN A 196 -21.12 -8.27 2.90
C ASN A 196 -22.23 -8.13 3.95
N LYS A 197 -21.86 -8.18 5.24
CA LYS A 197 -22.83 -8.03 6.36
C LYS A 197 -23.67 -6.75 6.25
N GLN A 198 -23.06 -5.66 5.80
CA GLN A 198 -23.76 -4.37 5.62
C GLN A 198 -24.82 -4.42 4.52
N GLN A 199 -24.60 -5.15 3.43
CA GLN A 199 -25.56 -5.34 2.35
C GLN A 199 -26.70 -6.25 2.78
N ILE A 200 -26.39 -7.34 3.52
CA ILE A 200 -27.41 -8.22 4.11
C ILE A 200 -28.31 -7.43 5.08
N ARG A 201 -27.69 -6.59 5.92
CA ARG A 201 -28.41 -5.68 6.83
C ARG A 201 -29.39 -4.77 6.10
N GLN A 202 -29.03 -4.21 4.95
CA GLN A 202 -29.94 -3.35 4.18
C GLN A 202 -31.12 -4.14 3.57
N LEU A 203 -30.92 -5.43 3.27
CA LEU A 203 -31.96 -6.27 2.69
C LEU A 203 -33.02 -6.68 3.73
N ALA A 204 -32.59 -7.10 4.92
CA ALA A 204 -33.46 -7.76 5.91
C ALA A 204 -33.49 -7.10 7.30
N GLY A 205 -32.50 -6.28 7.65
CA GLY A 205 -32.40 -5.62 8.95
C GLY A 205 -33.07 -4.25 8.92
N MET A 206 -32.26 -3.21 8.77
CA MET A 206 -32.70 -1.83 8.54
C MET A 206 -31.68 -1.12 7.65
N ARG A 207 -32.11 -0.07 6.95
CA ARG A 207 -31.17 0.71 6.13
C ARG A 207 -30.28 1.64 6.98
N GLY A 208 -30.82 2.15 8.09
CA GLY A 208 -30.06 2.92 9.09
C GLY A 208 -29.96 4.42 8.78
N LEU A 209 -28.93 5.05 9.33
CA LEU A 209 -28.65 6.48 9.18
C LEU A 209 -28.08 6.80 7.80
N MET A 210 -28.43 7.98 7.27
CA MET A 210 -28.01 8.48 5.97
C MET A 210 -27.27 9.81 6.10
N ALA A 211 -26.28 10.05 5.24
CA ALA A 211 -25.57 11.31 5.12
C ALA A 211 -26.22 12.21 4.06
N ASP A 212 -26.27 13.50 4.35
CA ASP A 212 -26.64 14.53 3.40
C ASP A 212 -25.47 14.85 2.44
N PRO A 213 -25.68 15.69 1.40
CA PRO A 213 -24.61 16.02 0.45
C PRO A 213 -23.43 16.81 1.06
N SER A 214 -23.60 17.37 2.27
CA SER A 214 -22.54 18.07 3.01
C SER A 214 -21.70 17.12 3.88
N GLY A 215 -22.13 15.87 4.04
CA GLY A 215 -21.50 14.86 4.89
C GLY A 215 -22.09 14.79 6.30
N ARG A 216 -23.06 15.64 6.65
CA ARG A 216 -23.74 15.58 7.94
C ARG A 216 -24.73 14.40 7.94
N ILE A 217 -24.75 13.66 9.03
CA ILE A 217 -25.67 12.53 9.21
C ILE A 217 -27.06 13.09 9.55
N ILE A 218 -28.07 12.62 8.84
CA ILE A 218 -29.47 12.95 9.10
C ILE A 218 -29.91 12.13 10.32
N ASP A 219 -30.40 12.82 11.35
CA ASP A 219 -30.82 12.24 12.64
C ASP A 219 -32.12 11.43 12.58
N LEU A 220 -32.84 11.50 11.45
CA LEU A 220 -33.97 10.64 11.13
C LEU A 220 -33.50 9.38 10.38
N PRO A 221 -33.47 8.19 11.02
CA PRO A 221 -33.04 6.95 10.37
C PRO A 221 -34.11 6.37 9.46
N ILE A 222 -33.68 5.52 8.53
CA ILE A 222 -34.56 4.66 7.75
C ILE A 222 -34.71 3.33 8.48
N LYS A 223 -35.89 3.11 9.09
CA LYS A 223 -36.20 1.92 9.90
C LYS A 223 -36.52 0.70 9.03
N ALA A 224 -37.10 0.94 7.87
CA ALA A 224 -37.44 -0.11 6.92
C ALA A 224 -36.19 -0.73 6.25
N ASN A 225 -36.38 -1.93 5.71
CA ASN A 225 -35.41 -2.61 4.85
C ASN A 225 -35.96 -2.79 3.43
N PHE A 226 -35.14 -3.30 2.50
CA PHE A 226 -35.58 -3.48 1.11
C PHE A 226 -36.67 -4.56 0.93
N ARG A 227 -36.75 -5.54 1.84
CA ARG A 227 -37.81 -6.56 1.80
C ARG A 227 -39.17 -6.01 2.19
N GLU A 228 -39.22 -5.15 3.21
CA GLU A 228 -40.43 -4.49 3.70
C GLU A 228 -40.89 -3.36 2.76
N GLY A 229 -39.93 -2.75 2.05
CA GLY A 229 -40.16 -1.59 1.20
C GLY A 229 -39.95 -0.27 1.94
N LEU A 230 -39.66 0.79 1.19
CA LEU A 230 -39.38 2.11 1.75
C LEU A 230 -40.56 3.05 1.51
N THR A 231 -40.88 3.88 2.49
CA THR A 231 -41.81 5.00 2.28
C THR A 231 -41.23 6.03 1.32
N VAL A 232 -42.08 6.92 0.78
CA VAL A 232 -41.63 7.99 -0.14
C VAL A 232 -40.57 8.88 0.53
N LEU A 233 -40.74 9.20 1.81
CA LEU A 233 -39.81 10.03 2.56
C LEU A 233 -38.46 9.32 2.78
N GLU A 234 -38.47 8.07 3.23
CA GLU A 234 -37.26 7.28 3.42
C GLU A 234 -36.49 7.08 2.10
N TYR A 235 -37.21 6.78 1.02
CA TYR A 235 -36.62 6.68 -0.31
C TYR A 235 -35.97 8.02 -0.72
N PHE A 236 -36.68 9.14 -0.55
CA PHE A 236 -36.16 10.48 -0.86
C PHE A 236 -34.90 10.82 -0.06
N ILE A 237 -34.88 10.56 1.25
CA ILE A 237 -33.70 10.74 2.10
C ILE A 237 -32.52 9.92 1.55
N SER A 238 -32.75 8.65 1.19
CA SER A 238 -31.72 7.77 0.65
C SER A 238 -31.12 8.25 -0.69
N THR A 239 -31.85 9.05 -1.46
CA THR A 239 -31.35 9.57 -2.75
C THR A 239 -30.21 10.58 -2.59
N HIS A 240 -30.12 11.28 -1.46
CA HIS A 240 -29.09 12.31 -1.24
C HIS A 240 -27.70 11.68 -1.23
N GLY A 241 -27.49 10.70 -0.34
CA GLY A 241 -26.24 9.97 -0.23
C GLY A 241 -25.90 9.20 -1.51
N ALA A 242 -26.89 8.55 -2.14
CA ALA A 242 -26.69 7.83 -3.40
C ALA A 242 -26.25 8.74 -4.56
N ARG A 243 -26.92 9.89 -4.74
CA ARG A 243 -26.58 10.85 -5.80
C ARG A 243 -25.21 11.49 -5.57
N LYS A 244 -24.89 11.82 -4.31
CA LYS A 244 -23.58 12.35 -3.93
C LYS A 244 -22.48 11.33 -4.25
N GLY A 245 -22.66 10.07 -3.88
CA GLY A 245 -21.71 8.99 -4.19
C GLY A 245 -21.50 8.80 -5.70
N LEU A 246 -22.57 8.79 -6.50
CA LEU A 246 -22.49 8.67 -7.96
C LEU A 246 -21.78 9.87 -8.60
N ALA A 247 -22.10 11.09 -8.17
CA ALA A 247 -21.46 12.31 -8.69
C ALA A 247 -19.97 12.36 -8.35
N ASP A 248 -19.60 12.03 -7.11
CA ASP A 248 -18.20 12.02 -6.67
C ASP A 248 -17.40 10.93 -7.39
N THR A 249 -17.99 9.74 -7.63
CA THR A 249 -17.35 8.68 -8.42
C THR A 249 -17.04 9.16 -9.84
N ALA A 250 -17.99 9.83 -10.48
CA ALA A 250 -17.81 10.34 -11.84
C ALA A 250 -16.75 11.45 -11.93
N LEU A 251 -16.68 12.34 -10.93
CA LEU A 251 -15.73 13.47 -10.93
C LEU A 251 -14.32 13.05 -10.50
N ARG A 252 -14.18 12.31 -9.39
CA ARG A 252 -12.89 12.02 -8.76
C ARG A 252 -12.06 10.97 -9.50
N THR A 253 -12.66 10.19 -10.39
CA THR A 253 -11.92 9.26 -11.26
C THR A 253 -10.88 10.00 -12.12
N ALA A 254 -11.21 11.23 -12.56
CA ALA A 254 -10.28 12.06 -13.32
C ALA A 254 -9.06 12.49 -12.48
N ASP A 255 -9.27 12.86 -11.22
CA ASP A 255 -8.20 13.31 -10.31
C ASP A 255 -7.19 12.18 -10.05
N SER A 256 -7.68 10.95 -9.82
CA SER A 256 -6.81 9.79 -9.65
C SER A 256 -6.00 9.45 -10.91
N GLY A 257 -6.64 9.48 -12.07
CA GLY A 257 -5.94 9.30 -13.35
C GLY A 257 -4.88 10.37 -13.58
N TYR A 258 -5.17 11.61 -13.17
CA TYR A 258 -4.24 12.73 -13.25
C TYR A 258 -3.08 12.60 -12.24
N LEU A 259 -3.29 12.10 -11.03
CA LEU A 259 -2.21 11.74 -10.10
C LEU A 259 -1.32 10.66 -10.71
N THR A 260 -1.90 9.60 -11.26
CA THR A 260 -1.15 8.50 -11.90
C THR A 260 -0.26 9.02 -13.02
N ARG A 261 -0.80 9.90 -13.88
CA ARG A 261 -0.04 10.58 -14.93
C ARG A 261 1.17 11.34 -14.35
N ARG A 262 0.96 12.17 -13.32
CA ARG A 262 2.05 12.92 -12.65
C ARG A 262 3.11 12.01 -12.04
N LEU A 263 2.71 10.90 -11.43
CA LEU A 263 3.62 9.91 -10.87
C LEU A 263 4.47 9.23 -11.95
N VAL A 264 3.87 8.93 -13.11
CA VAL A 264 4.62 8.40 -14.27
C VAL A 264 5.61 9.46 -14.78
N ASP A 265 5.17 10.71 -14.92
CA ASP A 265 6.00 11.79 -15.45
C ASP A 265 7.26 12.06 -14.61
N VAL A 266 7.17 11.92 -13.28
CA VAL A 266 8.31 12.13 -12.37
C VAL A 266 9.24 10.92 -12.27
N SER A 267 8.76 9.70 -12.56
CA SER A 267 9.51 8.45 -12.28
C SER A 267 9.87 7.63 -13.51
N GLN A 268 9.39 8.00 -14.70
CA GLN A 268 9.62 7.24 -15.93
C GLN A 268 11.09 6.98 -16.30
N ASP A 269 12.01 7.83 -15.85
CA ASP A 269 13.45 7.71 -16.10
C ASP A 269 14.15 6.77 -15.09
N VAL A 270 13.42 6.26 -14.10
CA VAL A 270 13.92 5.33 -13.10
C VAL A 270 13.86 3.90 -13.63
N ILE A 271 14.99 3.48 -14.18
CA ILE A 271 15.22 2.15 -14.75
C ILE A 271 16.34 1.46 -13.98
N VAL A 272 16.30 0.13 -13.86
CA VAL A 272 17.43 -0.63 -13.31
C VAL A 272 18.58 -0.65 -14.32
N ARG A 273 19.72 -0.05 -14.00
CA ARG A 273 20.87 0.03 -14.94
C ARG A 273 22.07 -0.79 -14.48
N ASP A 274 22.33 -0.81 -13.19
CA ASP A 274 23.51 -1.46 -12.62
C ASP A 274 23.12 -2.65 -11.74
N VAL A 275 24.03 -3.60 -11.55
CA VAL A 275 23.83 -4.67 -10.56
C VAL A 275 24.03 -4.12 -9.14
N ASP A 276 25.10 -3.35 -8.94
CA ASP A 276 25.49 -2.79 -7.66
C ASP A 276 26.07 -1.39 -7.83
N CYS A 277 25.56 -0.42 -7.07
CA CYS A 277 26.10 0.94 -7.05
C CYS A 277 27.27 1.14 -6.05
N GLY A 278 27.67 0.11 -5.31
CA GLY A 278 28.78 0.15 -4.35
C GLY A 278 28.51 1.00 -3.10
N THR A 279 27.27 1.41 -2.85
CA THR A 279 26.92 2.22 -1.67
C THR A 279 27.04 1.40 -0.39
N THR A 280 27.74 1.96 0.61
CA THR A 280 27.77 1.45 1.98
C THR A 280 26.69 2.08 2.85
N ASP A 281 25.90 3.00 2.31
CA ASP A 281 24.78 3.64 2.99
C ASP A 281 23.50 2.84 2.78
N GLY A 282 22.83 2.48 3.88
CA GLY A 282 21.50 1.90 3.88
C GLY A 282 20.53 2.63 4.79
N ILE A 283 19.36 2.03 4.98
CA ILE A 283 18.34 2.52 5.90
C ILE A 283 18.12 1.51 7.02
N THR A 284 17.90 2.02 8.24
CA THR A 284 17.47 1.20 9.37
C THR A 284 15.96 1.09 9.34
N VAL A 285 15.45 -0.12 9.10
CA VAL A 285 14.02 -0.42 8.99
C VAL A 285 13.49 -0.94 10.31
N LYS A 286 12.30 -0.46 10.67
CA LYS A 286 11.51 -0.84 11.85
C LYS A 286 10.07 -1.11 11.42
N ALA A 287 9.34 -1.88 12.22
CA ALA A 287 7.89 -2.00 12.06
C ALA A 287 7.25 -0.61 12.19
N ILE A 288 6.35 -0.27 11.26
CA ILE A 288 5.65 1.02 11.25
C ILE A 288 4.39 0.86 12.10
N LYS A 289 4.26 1.69 13.13
CA LYS A 289 3.15 1.66 14.09
C LYS A 289 2.47 3.02 14.15
N ASP A 290 1.16 3.01 14.38
CA ASP A 290 0.32 4.17 14.62
C ASP A 290 -0.40 3.97 15.96
N GLY A 291 0.15 4.55 17.02
CA GLY A 291 -0.27 4.25 18.39
C GLY A 291 -0.10 2.76 18.72
N SER A 292 -1.22 2.07 18.96
CA SER A 292 -1.26 0.62 19.21
C SER A 292 -1.41 -0.23 17.94
N GLY A 293 -1.80 0.37 16.81
CA GLY A 293 -1.99 -0.32 15.55
C GLY A 293 -0.67 -0.55 14.83
N ILE A 294 -0.43 -1.76 14.31
CA ILE A 294 0.68 -2.04 13.41
C ILE A 294 0.20 -1.75 11.99
N ILE A 295 0.86 -0.82 11.30
CA ILE A 295 0.58 -0.51 9.89
C ILE A 295 1.31 -1.52 9.00
N GLU A 296 2.59 -1.75 9.28
CA GLU A 296 3.43 -2.65 8.49
C GLU A 296 4.44 -3.36 9.40
N ASP A 297 4.45 -4.69 9.29
CA ASP A 297 5.33 -5.55 10.06
C ASP A 297 6.76 -5.52 9.55
N LEU A 298 7.71 -5.79 10.45
CA LEU A 298 9.13 -5.87 10.09
C LEU A 298 9.38 -6.92 9.00
N LYS A 299 8.64 -8.05 9.01
CA LYS A 299 8.74 -9.12 8.01
C LYS A 299 8.50 -8.59 6.60
N GLU A 300 7.39 -7.88 6.39
CA GLU A 300 6.97 -7.40 5.07
C GLU A 300 7.98 -6.38 4.50
N ARG A 301 8.58 -5.56 5.38
CA ARG A 301 9.55 -4.54 4.98
C ARG A 301 10.92 -5.08 4.59
N ILE A 302 11.36 -6.17 5.24
CA ILE A 302 12.67 -6.76 4.95
C ILE A 302 12.61 -7.80 3.84
N GLU A 303 11.46 -8.43 3.60
CA GLU A 303 11.34 -9.47 2.59
C GLU A 303 11.68 -8.94 1.18
N GLY A 304 12.58 -9.64 0.50
CA GLY A 304 12.99 -9.28 -0.86
C GLY A 304 13.87 -8.04 -0.94
N ARG A 305 14.46 -7.59 0.17
CA ARG A 305 15.50 -6.57 0.22
C ARG A 305 16.87 -7.20 0.46
N TYR A 306 17.94 -6.45 0.17
CA TYR A 306 19.31 -6.88 0.45
C TYR A 306 19.77 -6.36 1.81
N ALA A 307 20.41 -7.22 2.60
CA ALA A 307 21.02 -6.84 3.87
C ALA A 307 22.24 -5.93 3.62
N LEU A 308 22.40 -4.86 4.40
CA LEU A 308 23.58 -4.00 4.30
C LEU A 308 24.78 -4.58 5.08
N GLU A 309 24.50 -5.19 6.23
CA GLU A 309 25.47 -5.76 7.16
C GLU A 309 25.04 -7.19 7.51
N ASP A 310 25.97 -8.03 7.99
CA ASP A 310 25.66 -9.38 8.46
C ASP A 310 24.62 -9.33 9.59
N ILE A 311 23.48 -10.00 9.39
CA ILE A 311 22.41 -10.09 10.38
C ILE A 311 22.67 -11.32 11.24
N LYS A 312 23.00 -11.09 12.51
CA LYS A 312 23.32 -12.15 13.48
C LYS A 312 22.18 -12.34 14.46
N ASP A 313 21.94 -13.58 14.85
CA ASP A 313 21.06 -13.92 15.95
C ASP A 313 21.65 -13.38 17.27
N PRO A 314 20.91 -12.55 18.04
CA PRO A 314 21.38 -12.02 19.32
C PRO A 314 21.70 -13.09 20.37
N GLU A 315 21.02 -14.23 20.34
CA GLU A 315 21.19 -15.28 21.36
C GLU A 315 22.31 -16.26 21.00
N THR A 316 22.36 -16.70 19.75
CA THR A 316 23.30 -17.75 19.31
C THR A 316 24.57 -17.19 18.67
N GLY A 317 24.55 -15.95 18.18
CA GLY A 317 25.63 -15.35 17.40
C GLY A 317 25.78 -15.90 15.98
N GLU A 318 24.90 -16.83 15.55
CA GLU A 318 24.88 -17.38 14.19
C GLU A 318 24.47 -16.29 13.18
N ILE A 319 25.15 -16.24 12.04
CA ILE A 319 24.78 -15.34 10.94
C ILE A 319 23.55 -15.93 10.24
N ILE A 320 22.44 -15.19 10.26
CA ILE A 320 21.18 -15.58 9.60
C ILE A 320 21.22 -15.20 8.12
N VAL A 321 21.76 -14.01 7.82
CA VAL A 321 21.88 -13.45 6.46
C VAL A 321 23.20 -12.71 6.35
N HIS A 322 23.96 -12.96 5.29
CA HIS A 322 25.21 -12.26 5.02
C HIS A 322 24.97 -10.86 4.45
N ALA A 323 25.94 -9.96 4.59
CA ALA A 323 25.94 -8.67 3.91
C ALA A 323 25.80 -8.87 2.39
N ASP A 324 25.01 -8.01 1.74
CA ASP A 324 24.67 -8.10 0.31
C ASP A 324 23.95 -9.40 -0.12
N GLU A 325 23.37 -10.14 0.81
CA GLU A 325 22.50 -11.28 0.51
C GLU A 325 21.01 -10.84 0.46
N LEU A 326 20.25 -11.44 -0.45
CA LEU A 326 18.82 -11.19 -0.58
C LEU A 326 18.06 -11.89 0.55
N ILE A 327 17.29 -11.12 1.32
CA ILE A 327 16.47 -11.63 2.41
C ILE A 327 15.26 -12.36 1.82
N THR A 328 15.28 -13.69 1.92
CA THR A 328 14.14 -14.54 1.55
C THR A 328 13.07 -14.56 2.65
N GLU A 329 11.85 -15.00 2.35
CA GLU A 329 10.77 -15.10 3.35
C GLU A 329 11.16 -16.00 4.53
N ALA A 330 11.85 -17.12 4.27
CA ALA A 330 12.32 -18.03 5.31
C ALA A 330 13.33 -17.34 6.25
N MET A 331 14.25 -16.55 5.69
CA MET A 331 15.19 -15.73 6.46
C MET A 331 14.47 -14.62 7.23
N ALA A 332 13.52 -13.92 6.61
CA ALA A 332 12.72 -12.89 7.27
C ALA A 332 11.94 -13.46 8.48
N ASN A 333 11.34 -14.64 8.33
CA ASN A 333 10.68 -15.35 9.43
C ASN A 333 11.66 -15.73 10.55
N ARG A 334 12.90 -16.13 10.23
CA ARG A 334 13.95 -16.39 11.23
C ARG A 334 14.32 -15.11 11.98
N ILE A 335 14.55 -14.00 11.27
CA ILE A 335 14.90 -12.69 11.86
C ILE A 335 13.83 -12.19 12.83
N VAL A 336 12.54 -12.36 12.48
CA VAL A 336 11.46 -11.94 13.37
C VAL A 336 11.36 -12.84 14.61
N LYS A 337 11.62 -14.15 14.46
CA LYS A 337 11.61 -15.11 15.59
C LYS A 337 12.70 -14.84 16.62
N THR A 338 13.85 -14.29 16.24
CA THR A 338 14.90 -13.91 17.19
C THR A 338 14.57 -12.63 17.99
N GLY A 339 13.42 -12.00 17.76
CA GLY A 339 12.98 -10.81 18.48
C GLY A 339 13.68 -9.50 18.07
N MET A 340 14.38 -9.50 16.93
CA MET A 340 15.02 -8.29 16.40
C MET A 340 13.98 -7.22 16.04
N LYS A 341 14.24 -5.97 16.46
CA LYS A 341 13.33 -4.83 16.24
C LYS A 341 13.73 -3.94 15.07
N GLU A 342 15.01 -3.98 14.68
CA GLU A 342 15.55 -3.13 13.62
C GLU A 342 16.57 -3.89 12.79
N VAL A 343 16.57 -3.63 11.48
CA VAL A 343 17.48 -4.26 10.51
C VAL A 343 17.97 -3.20 9.54
N LYS A 344 19.27 -3.22 9.22
CA LYS A 344 19.82 -2.36 8.17
C LYS A 344 19.74 -3.03 6.81
N ILE A 345 19.07 -2.37 5.88
CA ILE A 345 18.91 -2.85 4.51
C ILE A 345 19.40 -1.82 3.50
N ARG A 346 19.69 -2.29 2.29
CA ARG A 346 19.85 -1.43 1.12
C ARG A 346 18.47 -0.94 0.65
N SER A 347 18.39 0.32 0.24
CA SER A 347 17.15 0.94 -0.22
C SER A 347 17.40 1.77 -1.48
N VAL A 348 16.32 2.00 -2.22
CA VAL A 348 16.29 2.91 -3.37
C VAL A 348 16.65 4.33 -2.94
N LEU A 349 16.37 4.72 -1.70
CA LEU A 349 16.65 6.06 -1.19
C LEU A 349 18.15 6.37 -1.08
N THR A 350 19.01 5.36 -0.90
CA THR A 350 20.47 5.51 -0.73
C THR A 350 21.28 5.04 -1.95
N CYS A 351 20.61 4.66 -3.03
CA CYS A 351 21.27 4.17 -4.24
C CYS A 351 22.11 5.28 -4.91
N ARG A 352 23.34 4.96 -5.28
CA ARG A 352 24.30 5.89 -5.90
C ARG A 352 24.37 5.81 -7.43
N THR A 353 23.53 5.00 -8.07
CA THR A 353 23.37 5.00 -9.54
C THR A 353 22.87 6.37 -10.02
N ARG A 354 23.60 6.99 -10.96
CA ARG A 354 23.34 8.33 -11.52
C ARG A 354 21.99 8.42 -12.23
N HIS A 355 21.73 7.49 -13.15
CA HIS A 355 20.47 7.42 -13.89
C HIS A 355 19.73 6.14 -13.56
N GLY A 356 18.74 6.23 -12.69
CA GLY A 356 17.93 5.08 -12.25
C GLY A 356 18.39 4.48 -10.94
N VAL A 357 18.38 3.14 -10.86
CA VAL A 357 18.71 2.38 -9.65
C VAL A 357 19.51 1.12 -9.97
N CYS A 358 20.14 0.53 -8.96
CA CYS A 358 20.80 -0.77 -9.08
C CYS A 358 19.93 -1.93 -8.56
N VAL A 359 20.22 -3.15 -9.02
CA VAL A 359 19.52 -4.39 -8.63
C VAL A 359 19.54 -4.58 -7.12
N LYS A 360 20.69 -4.43 -6.46
CA LYS A 360 20.82 -4.65 -5.01
C LYS A 360 20.05 -3.63 -4.15
N CYS A 361 19.97 -2.36 -4.57
CA CYS A 361 19.20 -1.34 -3.84
C CYS A 361 17.68 -1.50 -4.01
N TYR A 362 17.23 -2.03 -5.15
CA TYR A 362 15.81 -2.27 -5.40
C TYR A 362 15.32 -3.60 -4.81
N GLY A 363 16.09 -4.67 -5.00
CA GLY A 363 15.81 -6.01 -4.48
C GLY A 363 14.97 -6.88 -5.43
N LYS A 364 13.99 -7.56 -4.85
CA LYS A 364 13.06 -8.51 -5.50
C LYS A 364 12.02 -7.76 -6.34
N ASN A 365 11.80 -8.23 -7.56
CA ASN A 365 10.64 -7.91 -8.38
C ASN A 365 9.39 -8.56 -7.77
N MET A 366 8.43 -7.75 -7.34
CA MET A 366 7.22 -8.21 -6.66
C MET A 366 6.28 -9.00 -7.58
N ALA A 367 6.38 -8.84 -8.89
CA ALA A 367 5.55 -9.56 -9.86
C ALA A 367 6.04 -10.98 -10.14
N MET A 368 7.36 -11.21 -10.16
CA MET A 368 7.97 -12.50 -10.51
C MET A 368 8.56 -13.25 -9.32
N GLY A 369 8.71 -12.59 -8.17
CA GLY A 369 9.29 -13.18 -6.97
C GLY A 369 10.81 -13.41 -7.02
N LYS A 370 11.48 -12.92 -8.06
CA LYS A 370 12.93 -13.04 -8.29
C LYS A 370 13.63 -11.68 -8.12
N PRO A 371 14.97 -11.62 -7.98
CA PRO A 371 15.71 -10.36 -8.12
C PRO A 371 15.30 -9.61 -9.39
N VAL A 372 15.31 -8.28 -9.34
CA VAL A 372 15.00 -7.48 -10.53
C VAL A 372 16.10 -7.60 -11.59
N ASP A 373 15.70 -7.64 -12.85
CA ASP A 373 16.63 -7.70 -13.99
C ASP A 373 17.06 -6.29 -14.45
N ILE A 374 18.20 -6.22 -15.12
CA ILE A 374 18.67 -4.98 -15.76
C ILE A 374 17.69 -4.58 -16.85
N GLY A 375 17.29 -3.32 -16.88
CA GLY A 375 16.34 -2.76 -17.83
C GLY A 375 14.90 -2.74 -17.36
N GLU A 376 14.59 -3.26 -16.17
CA GLU A 376 13.24 -3.15 -15.61
C GLU A 376 12.88 -1.68 -15.34
N SER A 377 11.73 -1.24 -15.85
CA SER A 377 11.22 0.12 -15.67
C SER A 377 10.49 0.27 -14.32
N VAL A 378 11.26 0.17 -13.23
CA VAL A 378 10.73 0.17 -11.86
C VAL A 378 10.01 1.46 -11.47
N GLY A 379 10.33 2.59 -12.11
CA GLY A 379 9.60 3.84 -11.94
C GLY A 379 8.17 3.78 -12.43
N ILE A 380 7.95 3.25 -13.65
CA ILE A 380 6.60 3.05 -14.21
C ILE A 380 5.79 2.08 -13.33
N ILE A 381 6.43 0.98 -12.91
CA ILE A 381 5.79 -0.01 -12.03
C ILE A 381 5.39 0.65 -10.71
N ALA A 382 6.26 1.46 -10.11
CA ALA A 382 5.97 2.18 -8.88
C ALA A 382 4.81 3.17 -9.05
N ALA A 383 4.83 3.98 -10.11
CA ALA A 383 3.77 4.94 -10.40
C ALA A 383 2.40 4.27 -10.59
N GLN A 384 2.35 3.14 -11.31
CA GLN A 384 1.12 2.38 -11.52
C GLN A 384 0.65 1.69 -10.24
N SER A 385 1.58 1.13 -9.46
CA SER A 385 1.27 0.47 -8.18
C SER A 385 0.73 1.43 -7.12
N ILE A 386 1.00 2.73 -7.25
CA ILE A 386 0.43 3.79 -6.40
C ILE A 386 -0.86 4.35 -7.03
N GLY A 387 -0.84 4.59 -8.35
CA GLY A 387 -1.92 5.24 -9.08
C GLY A 387 -3.19 4.40 -9.24
N GLU A 388 -3.05 3.13 -9.65
CA GLU A 388 -4.20 2.23 -9.89
C GLU A 388 -5.01 2.00 -8.61
N PRO A 389 -4.38 1.70 -7.44
CA PRO A 389 -5.14 1.61 -6.22
C PRO A 389 -5.69 2.96 -5.80
N GLY A 390 -5.02 4.07 -6.12
CA GLY A 390 -5.56 5.42 -5.94
C GLY A 390 -6.91 5.62 -6.65
N THR A 391 -7.12 5.00 -7.81
CA THR A 391 -8.41 5.04 -8.50
C THR A 391 -9.43 4.18 -7.76
N GLN A 392 -9.01 3.03 -7.26
CA GLN A 392 -9.86 2.20 -6.39
C GLN A 392 -10.23 2.93 -5.09
N LEU A 393 -9.33 3.72 -4.48
CA LEU A 393 -9.63 4.55 -3.31
C LEU A 393 -10.76 5.54 -3.61
N THR A 394 -10.80 6.10 -4.82
CA THR A 394 -11.89 7.00 -5.22
C THR A 394 -13.18 6.29 -5.59
N MET A 395 -13.17 4.97 -5.83
CA MET A 395 -14.35 4.20 -6.23
C MET A 395 -14.95 3.37 -5.08
N ARG A 396 -14.11 2.68 -4.29
CA ARG A 396 -14.54 1.73 -3.23
C ARG A 396 -15.10 2.41 -1.99
N THR A 397 -14.56 3.57 -1.64
CA THR A 397 -14.93 4.32 -0.44
C THR A 397 -16.40 4.80 -0.44
N PHE A 398 -17.08 4.69 -1.58
CA PHE A 398 -18.41 5.26 -1.78
C PHE A 398 -19.52 4.22 -2.03
N HIS A 399 -19.20 2.91 -2.05
CA HIS A 399 -20.22 1.85 -2.16
C HIS A 399 -21.04 1.64 -0.87
N THR A 400 -20.72 2.37 0.21
CA THR A 400 -21.55 2.42 1.43
C THR A 400 -22.85 3.22 1.25
N GLY A 401 -23.08 3.85 0.09
CA GLY A 401 -24.42 4.31 -0.32
C GLY A 401 -25.04 5.36 0.59
N GLY A 402 -24.21 6.23 1.20
CA GLY A 402 -24.66 7.28 2.11
C GLY A 402 -24.82 6.86 3.56
N ILE A 403 -24.43 5.64 3.94
CA ILE A 403 -24.52 5.19 5.34
C ILE A 403 -23.42 5.83 6.19
N ALA A 404 -23.79 6.29 7.39
CA ALA A 404 -22.89 6.81 8.40
C ALA A 404 -21.79 5.78 8.77
N GLY A 405 -20.53 6.18 8.65
CA GLY A 405 -19.33 5.41 9.01
C GLY A 405 -18.12 6.33 9.14
N GLN A 406 -16.98 5.81 9.64
CA GLN A 406 -15.76 6.60 9.81
C GLN A 406 -15.41 7.35 8.52
N ASP A 407 -15.06 8.62 8.67
CA ASP A 407 -14.88 9.59 7.59
C ASP A 407 -13.64 9.24 6.74
N ILE A 408 -13.84 8.29 5.83
CA ILE A 408 -12.89 7.77 4.85
C ILE A 408 -12.47 8.84 3.81
N THR A 409 -13.13 10.01 3.81
CA THR A 409 -13.10 11.00 2.74
C THR A 409 -11.76 11.70 2.50
N GLN A 410 -10.76 11.51 3.38
CA GLN A 410 -9.43 12.10 3.23
C GLN A 410 -8.42 11.30 2.40
N GLY A 411 -8.76 10.11 1.87
CA GLY A 411 -7.81 9.21 1.18
C GLY A 411 -6.96 9.85 0.08
N LEU A 412 -7.50 10.00 -1.13
CA LEU A 412 -6.71 10.51 -2.28
C LEU A 412 -6.21 11.95 -2.10
N PRO A 413 -7.01 12.93 -1.63
CA PRO A 413 -6.54 14.32 -1.48
C PRO A 413 -5.33 14.44 -0.54
N ARG A 414 -5.25 13.61 0.49
CA ARG A 414 -4.10 13.55 1.39
C ARG A 414 -2.86 13.01 0.69
N VAL A 415 -2.99 11.94 -0.10
CA VAL A 415 -1.89 11.38 -0.90
C VAL A 415 -1.38 12.42 -1.91
N GLU A 416 -2.28 13.15 -2.58
CA GLU A 416 -1.90 14.23 -3.48
C GLU A 416 -1.19 15.38 -2.76
N GLU A 417 -1.66 15.78 -1.58
CA GLU A 417 -1.03 16.82 -0.76
C GLU A 417 0.40 16.44 -0.37
N LEU A 418 0.62 15.18 0.02
CA LEU A 418 1.92 14.62 0.40
C LEU A 418 2.89 14.59 -0.80
N PHE A 419 2.48 14.03 -1.95
CA PHE A 419 3.33 13.96 -3.14
C PHE A 419 3.57 15.31 -3.82
N GLU A 420 2.67 16.29 -3.65
CA GLU A 420 2.93 17.67 -4.08
C GLU A 420 3.73 18.48 -3.04
N ALA A 421 4.10 17.87 -1.91
CA ALA A 421 4.78 18.53 -0.79
C ALA A 421 4.12 19.87 -0.42
N ARG A 422 2.77 19.89 -0.42
CA ARG A 422 1.98 21.08 -0.10
C ARG A 422 1.94 21.29 1.41
N LYS A 423 1.70 22.54 1.81
CA LYS A 423 1.44 22.85 3.22
C LYS A 423 0.06 22.31 3.60
N PRO A 424 -0.04 21.47 4.64
CA PRO A 424 -1.31 20.87 5.02
C PRO A 424 -2.29 21.88 5.58
N LYS A 425 -3.59 21.59 5.43
CA LYS A 425 -4.65 22.29 6.16
C LYS A 425 -4.65 21.79 7.61
N GLY A 426 -4.67 22.70 8.60
CA GLY A 426 -4.54 22.31 10.01
C GLY A 426 -3.13 21.80 10.34
N GLN A 427 -2.11 22.60 10.00
CA GLN A 427 -0.71 22.25 10.23
C GLN A 427 -0.42 22.07 11.73
N ALA A 428 0.13 20.90 12.09
CA ALA A 428 0.70 20.68 13.40
C ALA A 428 1.98 21.52 13.56
N VAL A 429 2.13 22.14 14.72
CA VAL A 429 3.33 22.89 15.08
C VAL A 429 4.34 21.90 15.67
N ILE A 430 5.54 21.84 15.07
CA ILE A 430 6.64 21.01 15.56
C ILE A 430 7.71 21.86 16.23
N THR A 431 8.37 21.31 17.24
CA THR A 431 9.50 21.98 17.88
C THR A 431 10.77 21.84 17.05
N GLU A 432 11.64 22.84 17.06
CA GLU A 432 12.97 22.81 16.41
C GLU A 432 14.06 22.40 17.40
N VAL A 433 13.76 22.42 18.70
CA VAL A 433 14.70 22.15 19.78
C VAL A 433 14.13 21.11 20.74
N GLY A 434 14.99 20.28 21.32
CA GLY A 434 14.62 19.36 22.38
C GLY A 434 14.68 20.02 23.75
N GLY A 435 13.72 19.74 24.63
CA GLY A 435 13.64 20.37 25.94
C GLY A 435 12.35 20.08 26.67
N THR A 436 12.11 20.81 27.76
CA THR A 436 10.90 20.67 28.58
C THR A 436 9.84 21.65 28.11
N ALA A 437 8.64 21.14 27.82
CA ALA A 437 7.51 21.94 27.36
C ALA A 437 6.78 22.64 28.52
N LYS A 438 6.46 23.92 28.32
CA LYS A 438 5.64 24.74 29.19
C LYS A 438 4.59 25.49 28.37
N ILE A 439 3.33 25.31 28.72
CA ILE A 439 2.17 25.89 28.06
C ILE A 439 1.85 27.23 28.75
N VAL A 440 1.79 28.28 27.95
CA VAL A 440 1.42 29.64 28.35
C VAL A 440 0.16 30.03 27.60
N GLU A 441 -0.93 30.26 28.33
CA GLU A 441 -2.22 30.63 27.75
C GLU A 441 -2.43 32.14 27.80
N GLY A 442 -2.43 32.79 26.63
CA GLY A 442 -2.78 34.20 26.46
C GLY A 442 -4.25 34.38 26.05
N LYS A 443 -4.76 35.63 26.12
CA LYS A 443 -6.18 35.97 25.85
C LYS A 443 -6.71 35.59 24.45
N LYS A 444 -5.84 35.35 23.46
CA LYS A 444 -6.22 35.02 22.06
C LYS A 444 -5.31 33.97 21.38
N LYS A 445 -4.22 33.55 22.03
CA LYS A 445 -3.22 32.62 21.47
C LYS A 445 -2.69 31.73 22.59
N ARG A 446 -2.50 30.46 22.28
CA ARG A 446 -1.84 29.49 23.16
C ARG A 446 -0.39 29.38 22.71
N GLU A 447 0.54 29.52 23.63
CA GLU A 447 1.97 29.43 23.33
C GLU A 447 2.57 28.24 24.08
N VAL A 448 3.49 27.54 23.43
CA VAL A 448 4.26 26.45 24.03
C VAL A 448 5.72 26.87 24.02
N GLU A 449 6.27 27.09 25.21
CA GLU A 449 7.68 27.39 25.45
C GLU A 449 8.43 26.08 25.66
N ILE A 450 9.47 25.84 24.86
CA ILE A 450 10.39 24.71 25.04
C ILE A 450 11.69 25.27 25.63
N THR A 451 12.03 24.83 26.85
CA THR A 451 13.28 25.18 27.50
C THR A 451 14.30 24.07 27.28
N THR A 452 15.39 24.39 26.57
CA THR A 452 16.50 23.47 26.33
C THR A 452 17.30 23.18 27.61
N PRO A 453 18.06 22.08 27.67
CA PRO A 453 18.96 21.80 28.80
C PRO A 453 20.04 22.88 29.02
N THR A 454 20.35 23.68 28.00
CA THR A 454 21.30 24.81 28.06
C THR A 454 20.67 26.10 28.60
N GLY A 455 19.35 26.11 28.86
CA GLY A 455 18.61 27.26 29.41
C GLY A 455 18.06 28.23 28.36
N GLU A 456 18.22 27.95 27.06
CA GLU A 456 17.57 28.72 26.00
C GLU A 456 16.10 28.31 25.88
N THR A 457 15.20 29.30 25.87
CA THR A 457 13.75 29.09 25.73
C THR A 457 13.30 29.51 24.35
N LYS A 458 12.53 28.63 23.68
CA LYS A 458 11.96 28.90 22.36
C LYS A 458 10.44 28.78 22.39
N THR A 459 9.74 29.80 21.92
CA THR A 459 8.28 29.91 22.01
C THR A 459 7.62 29.59 20.68
N TYR A 460 6.63 28.70 20.71
CA TYR A 460 5.84 28.25 19.55
C TYR A 460 4.38 28.68 19.71
N GLN A 461 3.82 29.32 18.68
CA GLN A 461 2.41 29.74 18.69
C GLN A 461 1.52 28.63 18.17
N VAL A 462 0.59 28.16 19.02
CA VAL A 462 -0.40 27.13 18.69
C VAL A 462 -1.78 27.78 18.54
N PRO A 463 -2.54 27.46 17.47
CA PRO A 463 -3.93 27.88 17.34
C PRO A 463 -4.78 27.44 18.53
N TYR A 464 -5.63 28.32 19.06
CA TYR A 464 -6.43 28.04 20.27
C TYR A 464 -7.37 26.84 20.12
N GLY A 465 -7.85 26.55 18.91
CA GLY A 465 -8.71 25.40 18.62
C GLY A 465 -7.97 24.08 18.39
N ALA A 466 -6.63 24.07 18.37
CA ALA A 466 -5.85 22.84 18.21
C ALA A 466 -5.68 22.14 19.56
N ARG A 467 -5.93 20.84 19.60
CA ARG A 467 -5.66 20.01 20.79
C ARG A 467 -4.14 19.85 20.93
N LEU A 468 -3.61 20.08 22.13
CA LEU A 468 -2.20 19.87 22.41
C LEU A 468 -1.93 18.38 22.61
N THR A 469 -0.81 17.90 22.09
CA THR A 469 -0.28 16.55 22.31
C THR A 469 0.65 16.48 23.52
N VAL A 470 1.09 17.64 24.01
CA VAL A 470 2.06 17.77 25.10
C VAL A 470 1.44 18.39 26.34
N GLU A 471 1.89 17.96 27.52
CA GLU A 471 1.52 18.52 28.82
C GLU A 471 2.67 19.35 29.42
N ASN A 472 2.37 20.18 30.43
CA ASN A 472 3.38 20.92 31.18
C ASN A 472 4.39 19.97 31.84
N GLY A 473 5.67 20.15 31.54
CA GLY A 473 6.75 19.29 32.06
C GLY A 473 7.09 18.10 31.15
N THR A 474 6.41 17.93 30.01
CA THR A 474 6.74 16.89 29.03
C THR A 474 8.09 17.18 28.39
N VAL A 475 8.95 16.18 28.31
CA VAL A 475 10.22 16.27 27.57
C VAL A 475 9.94 15.92 26.12
N VAL A 476 10.32 16.83 25.21
CA VAL A 476 10.15 16.67 23.75
C VAL A 476 11.50 16.69 23.06
N GLU A 477 11.61 15.95 21.95
CA GLU A 477 12.77 15.98 21.06
C GLU A 477 12.56 16.95 19.89
N ALA A 478 13.65 17.31 19.20
CA ALA A 478 13.57 18.16 18.02
C ALA A 478 12.72 17.50 16.92
N GLY A 479 11.68 18.20 16.49
CA GLY A 479 10.72 17.80 15.47
C GLY A 479 9.56 16.95 15.98
N ASP A 480 9.31 16.93 17.29
CA ASP A 480 8.08 16.39 17.86
C ASP A 480 6.91 17.37 17.71
N GLU A 481 5.70 16.80 17.58
CA GLU A 481 4.45 17.52 17.41
C GLU A 481 3.95 18.08 18.74
N LEU A 482 3.65 19.37 18.78
CA LEU A 482 3.13 20.08 19.96
C LEU A 482 1.59 20.11 19.99
N CYS A 483 0.94 19.90 18.84
CA CYS A 483 -0.50 19.86 18.72
C CYS A 483 -0.93 18.86 17.65
N GLU A 484 -2.17 18.36 17.77
CA GLU A 484 -2.80 17.53 16.75
C GLU A 484 -2.86 18.27 15.41
N GLY A 485 -2.55 17.56 14.34
CA GLY A 485 -2.61 18.09 12.99
C GLY A 485 -1.66 17.36 12.05
N SER A 486 -1.59 17.84 10.82
CA SER A 486 -0.67 17.29 9.83
C SER A 486 0.65 18.05 9.82
N VAL A 487 1.77 17.33 9.82
CA VAL A 487 3.09 17.98 9.79
C VAL A 487 3.45 18.38 8.36
N ASN A 488 4.08 19.55 8.23
CA ASN A 488 4.61 20.04 6.96
C ASN A 488 5.96 19.35 6.63
N PRO A 489 6.07 18.62 5.51
CA PRO A 489 7.31 17.94 5.12
C PRO A 489 8.53 18.86 5.01
N HIS A 490 8.34 20.14 4.64
CA HIS A 490 9.44 21.11 4.53
C HIS A 490 10.05 21.46 5.87
N ASP A 491 9.27 21.43 6.95
CA ASP A 491 9.75 21.75 8.29
C ASP A 491 10.49 20.52 8.85
N ILE A 492 10.01 19.30 8.56
CA ILE A 492 10.73 18.05 8.87
C ILE A 492 12.09 18.01 8.18
N LEU A 493 12.18 18.37 6.89
CA LEU A 493 13.44 18.39 6.16
C LEU A 493 14.48 19.31 6.82
N LYS A 494 14.04 20.46 7.36
CA LYS A 494 14.94 21.41 8.04
C LYS A 494 15.41 20.91 9.41
N ILE A 495 14.55 20.21 10.14
CA ILE A 495 14.79 19.83 11.53
C ILE A 495 15.40 18.43 11.64
N LYS A 496 14.72 17.41 11.08
CA LYS A 496 15.13 15.99 11.14
C LYS A 496 15.99 15.56 9.93
N GLY A 497 16.21 16.45 8.97
CA GLY A 497 17.02 16.20 7.78
C GLY A 497 16.35 15.28 6.75
N ILE A 498 17.13 14.81 5.78
CA ILE A 498 16.64 14.04 4.63
C ILE A 498 16.02 12.70 5.05
N ARG A 499 16.69 11.95 5.93
CA ARG A 499 16.18 10.65 6.41
C ARG A 499 14.86 10.82 7.17
N GLY A 500 14.72 11.89 7.93
CA GLY A 500 13.49 12.22 8.65
C GLY A 500 12.32 12.44 7.70
N VAL A 501 12.48 13.29 6.68
CA VAL A 501 11.39 13.56 5.73
C VAL A 501 11.05 12.36 4.85
N GLN A 502 12.03 11.55 4.46
CA GLN A 502 11.81 10.32 3.70
C GLN A 502 10.96 9.32 4.50
N THR A 503 11.32 9.10 5.77
CA THR A 503 10.60 8.18 6.65
C THR A 503 9.17 8.67 6.92
N TYR A 504 9.01 9.97 7.16
CA TYR A 504 7.69 10.59 7.36
C TYR A 504 6.78 10.43 6.14
N LEU A 505 7.26 10.79 4.94
CA LEU A 505 6.47 10.66 3.71
C LEU A 505 6.10 9.21 3.43
N LEU A 506 7.04 8.28 3.66
CA LEU A 506 6.79 6.85 3.50
C LEU A 506 5.65 6.37 4.43
N GLN A 507 5.77 6.69 5.72
CA GLN A 507 4.80 6.29 6.74
C GLN A 507 3.42 6.89 6.51
N GLU A 508 3.33 8.18 6.21
CA GLU A 508 2.06 8.87 5.98
C GLU A 508 1.33 8.37 4.73
N VAL A 509 2.06 8.18 3.62
CA VAL A 509 1.44 7.64 2.40
C VAL A 509 0.96 6.21 2.64
N LEU A 510 1.79 5.37 3.25
CA LEU A 510 1.43 3.97 3.52
C LEU A 510 0.23 3.85 4.47
N LYS A 511 0.19 4.68 5.52
CA LYS A 511 -0.94 4.76 6.46
C LYS A 511 -2.25 5.02 5.72
N VAL A 512 -2.27 5.95 4.77
CA VAL A 512 -3.48 6.25 3.99
C VAL A 512 -3.94 5.07 3.14
N TYR A 513 -3.02 4.36 2.47
CA TYR A 513 -3.40 3.17 1.68
C TYR A 513 -3.88 2.01 2.55
N ARG A 514 -3.19 1.71 3.67
CA ARG A 514 -3.55 0.62 4.58
C ARG A 514 -4.88 0.86 5.30
N LEU A 515 -5.18 2.11 5.71
CA LEU A 515 -6.49 2.49 6.27
C LEU A 515 -7.65 2.21 5.31
N GLN A 516 -7.35 2.11 4.02
CA GLN A 516 -8.32 1.82 2.95
C GLN A 516 -8.30 0.35 2.51
N GLY A 517 -7.55 -0.50 3.21
CA GLY A 517 -7.42 -1.93 2.88
C GLY A 517 -6.68 -2.20 1.58
N VAL A 518 -5.78 -1.30 1.18
CA VAL A 518 -4.89 -1.50 0.02
C VAL A 518 -3.45 -1.67 0.53
N ASP A 519 -2.87 -2.81 0.18
CA ASP A 519 -1.48 -3.13 0.51
C ASP A 519 -0.56 -2.71 -0.64
N ILE A 520 0.38 -1.80 -0.34
CA ILE A 520 1.41 -1.34 -1.28
C ILE A 520 2.77 -1.55 -0.62
N ASN A 521 3.73 -2.06 -1.39
CA ASN A 521 5.09 -2.23 -0.90
C ASN A 521 5.83 -0.88 -0.82
N ASP A 522 6.56 -0.68 0.28
CA ASP A 522 7.27 0.57 0.57
C ASP A 522 8.26 0.99 -0.53
N LYS A 523 8.84 0.03 -1.28
CA LYS A 523 9.78 0.31 -2.39
C LYS A 523 9.21 1.20 -3.49
N HIS A 524 7.91 1.10 -3.77
CA HIS A 524 7.28 1.92 -4.80
C HIS A 524 7.21 3.38 -4.36
N ILE A 525 6.91 3.62 -3.08
CA ILE A 525 6.86 4.96 -2.51
C ILE A 525 8.28 5.53 -2.41
N GLU A 526 9.27 4.72 -2.03
CA GLU A 526 10.69 5.12 -2.00
C GLU A 526 11.18 5.64 -3.36
N VAL A 527 10.79 4.99 -4.46
CA VAL A 527 11.15 5.42 -5.83
C VAL A 527 10.65 6.85 -6.11
N ILE A 528 9.42 7.17 -5.70
CA ILE A 528 8.85 8.51 -5.91
C ILE A 528 9.52 9.53 -4.97
N ILE A 529 9.69 9.19 -3.69
CA ILE A 529 10.35 10.07 -2.71
C ILE A 529 11.79 10.38 -3.14
N ARG A 530 12.51 9.41 -3.72
CA ARG A 530 13.85 9.62 -4.30
C ARG A 530 13.82 10.74 -5.35
N GLN A 531 12.83 10.75 -6.24
CA GLN A 531 12.72 11.78 -7.27
C GLN A 531 12.32 13.15 -6.70
N MET A 532 11.51 13.19 -5.64
CA MET A 532 11.14 14.44 -4.96
C MET A 532 12.33 15.15 -4.28
N LEU A 533 13.39 14.42 -3.93
CA LEU A 533 14.58 14.90 -3.21
C LEU A 533 15.85 14.93 -4.08
N ARG A 534 15.70 14.81 -5.40
CA ARG A 534 16.82 14.68 -6.35
C ARG A 534 17.58 15.98 -6.63
N LYS A 535 17.05 17.13 -6.25
CA LYS A 535 17.64 18.45 -6.56
C LYS A 535 18.25 19.13 -5.33
N ILE A 536 19.36 19.82 -5.56
CA ILE A 536 20.03 20.73 -4.62
C ILE A 536 19.82 22.16 -5.09
N LYS A 537 19.50 23.04 -4.15
CA LYS A 537 19.51 24.48 -4.38
C LYS A 537 20.85 25.05 -3.93
N VAL A 538 21.54 25.69 -4.87
CA VAL A 538 22.83 26.34 -4.61
C VAL A 538 22.61 27.57 -3.71
N GLU A 539 23.31 27.66 -2.59
CA GLU A 539 23.31 28.84 -1.71
C GLU A 539 24.49 29.74 -2.03
N LYS A 540 25.70 29.16 -2.08
CA LYS A 540 26.91 29.85 -2.49
C LYS A 540 27.59 29.06 -3.60
N PRO A 541 27.93 29.70 -4.73
CA PRO A 541 28.51 28.99 -5.86
C PRO A 541 30.00 28.65 -5.66
N GLY A 542 30.68 29.27 -4.69
CA GLY A 542 32.13 29.11 -4.55
C GLY A 542 32.84 29.57 -5.83
N ASP A 543 33.79 28.75 -6.30
CA ASP A 543 34.50 28.97 -7.57
C ASP A 543 33.92 28.14 -8.73
N THR A 544 32.71 27.57 -8.57
CA THR A 544 32.00 26.86 -9.65
C THR A 544 31.28 27.83 -10.59
N GLU A 545 30.83 27.34 -11.74
CA GLU A 545 30.02 28.10 -12.71
C GLU A 545 28.53 28.22 -12.31
N LEU A 546 28.14 27.66 -11.16
CA LEU A 546 26.76 27.61 -10.71
C LEU A 546 26.24 28.99 -10.29
N LEU A 547 24.94 29.20 -10.43
CA LEU A 547 24.30 30.45 -9.99
C LEU A 547 23.65 30.30 -8.61
N PRO A 548 23.72 31.32 -7.73
CA PRO A 548 22.97 31.32 -6.48
C PRO A 548 21.47 31.13 -6.71
N GLY A 549 20.89 30.12 -6.07
CA GLY A 549 19.48 29.78 -6.16
C GLY A 549 19.11 28.82 -7.30
N GLU A 550 20.06 28.43 -8.14
CA GLU A 550 19.88 27.42 -9.18
C GLU A 550 19.58 26.04 -8.58
N LEU A 551 18.76 25.25 -9.29
CA LEU A 551 18.41 23.87 -8.93
C LEU A 551 19.17 22.91 -9.84
N ILE A 552 20.06 22.13 -9.25
CA ILE A 552 20.92 21.15 -9.94
C ILE A 552 20.70 19.75 -9.39
N ASP A 553 20.99 18.72 -10.17
CA ASP A 553 20.95 17.33 -9.69
C ASP A 553 22.00 17.09 -8.59
N VAL A 554 21.67 16.25 -7.60
CA VAL A 554 22.58 15.91 -6.49
C VAL A 554 23.89 15.33 -6.99
N PHE A 555 23.87 14.44 -8.00
CA PHE A 555 25.09 13.78 -8.48
C PHE A 555 25.99 14.75 -9.24
N GLU A 556 25.40 15.59 -10.10
CA GLU A 556 26.13 16.62 -10.84
C GLU A 556 26.77 17.65 -9.90
N PHE A 557 26.05 18.06 -8.85
CA PHE A 557 26.58 18.95 -7.82
C PHE A 557 27.75 18.32 -7.04
N GLU A 558 27.66 17.04 -6.68
CA GLU A 558 28.74 16.32 -6.00
C GLU A 558 29.98 16.16 -6.91
N GLU A 559 29.80 15.85 -8.19
CA GLU A 559 30.87 15.76 -9.20
C GLU A 559 31.61 17.09 -9.36
N LEU A 560 30.89 18.18 -9.62
CA LEU A 560 31.47 19.53 -9.75
C LEU A 560 32.24 19.95 -8.50
N ASN A 561 31.71 19.65 -7.32
CA ASN A 561 32.41 19.95 -6.07
C ASN A 561 33.68 19.12 -5.88
N ASN A 562 33.65 17.84 -6.24
CA ASN A 562 34.84 16.98 -6.17
C ASN A 562 35.93 17.49 -7.11
N GLU A 563 35.57 17.94 -8.32
CA GLU A 563 36.51 18.56 -9.26
C GLU A 563 37.13 19.84 -8.71
N MET A 564 36.32 20.73 -8.11
CA MET A 564 36.85 21.96 -7.49
C MET A 564 37.77 21.67 -6.32
N ILE A 565 37.44 20.67 -5.48
CA ILE A 565 38.27 20.24 -4.36
C ILE A 565 39.62 19.68 -4.87
N LEU A 566 39.60 18.86 -5.92
CA LEU A 566 40.80 18.33 -6.56
C LEU A 566 41.66 19.45 -7.18
N ALA A 567 41.03 20.50 -7.70
CA ALA A 567 41.69 21.70 -8.20
C ALA A 567 42.15 22.67 -7.09
N GLY A 568 41.89 22.37 -5.81
CA GLY A 568 42.23 23.23 -4.67
C GLY A 568 41.42 24.54 -4.58
N LYS A 569 40.27 24.60 -5.27
CA LYS A 569 39.35 25.75 -5.30
C LYS A 569 38.24 25.62 -4.26
N ALA A 570 37.48 26.69 -4.03
CA ALA A 570 36.35 26.68 -3.11
C ALA A 570 35.14 25.92 -3.71
N PRO A 571 34.65 24.83 -3.10
CA PRO A 571 33.46 24.13 -3.56
C PRO A 571 32.19 24.96 -3.35
N ALA A 572 31.14 24.65 -4.11
CA ALA A 572 29.82 25.24 -3.94
C ALA A 572 29.13 24.68 -2.67
N GLU A 573 28.40 25.56 -1.98
CA GLU A 573 27.52 25.21 -0.87
C GLU A 573 26.06 25.18 -1.36
N GLY A 574 25.35 24.10 -1.05
CA GLY A 574 23.95 23.93 -1.43
C GLY A 574 23.15 23.13 -0.41
N LYS A 575 21.83 23.28 -0.43
CA LYS A 575 20.90 22.52 0.42
C LYS A 575 19.97 21.68 -0.44
N ARG A 576 19.73 20.44 -0.03
CA ARG A 576 18.70 19.58 -0.64
C ARG A 576 17.33 20.23 -0.50
N VAL A 577 16.53 20.17 -1.57
CA VAL A 577 15.18 20.73 -1.59
C VAL A 577 14.18 19.63 -1.87
N LEU A 578 13.08 19.64 -1.12
CA LEU A 578 11.92 18.80 -1.41
C LEU A 578 11.05 19.49 -2.45
N LEU A 579 10.86 18.86 -3.59
CA LEU A 579 9.96 19.33 -4.65
C LEU A 579 8.73 18.41 -4.74
N GLY A 580 7.56 19.01 -4.93
CA GLY A 580 6.36 18.24 -5.31
C GLY A 580 6.53 17.61 -6.68
N ILE A 581 5.86 16.48 -6.94
CA ILE A 581 6.01 15.71 -8.19
C ILE A 581 5.79 16.55 -9.46
N THR A 582 4.87 17.52 -9.47
CA THR A 582 4.64 18.41 -10.61
C THR A 582 5.83 19.34 -10.88
N LYS A 583 6.48 19.85 -9.83
CA LYS A 583 7.68 20.69 -9.99
C LYS A 583 8.90 19.86 -10.32
N ALA A 584 9.01 18.67 -9.75
CA ALA A 584 10.11 17.74 -10.02
C ALA A 584 10.10 17.29 -11.50
N SER A 585 8.93 17.00 -12.09
CA SER A 585 8.83 16.60 -13.50
C SER A 585 9.19 17.74 -14.49
N LEU A 586 8.91 18.99 -14.14
CA LEU A 586 9.32 20.17 -14.92
C LEU A 586 10.82 20.48 -14.80
N ALA A 587 11.46 20.05 -13.72
CA ALA A 587 12.89 20.26 -13.46
C ALA A 587 13.75 19.09 -13.97
N THR A 588 13.29 18.37 -14.99
CA THR A 588 14.03 17.30 -15.66
C THR A 588 15.04 17.85 -16.65
N ASP A 589 16.11 17.09 -16.90
CA ASP A 589 17.20 17.53 -17.77
C ASP A 589 16.79 17.48 -19.26
N SER A 590 15.89 16.56 -19.61
CA SER A 590 15.27 16.49 -20.94
C SER A 590 14.19 17.57 -21.11
N PHE A 591 14.45 18.51 -22.01
CA PHE A 591 13.45 19.50 -22.38
C PHE A 591 12.31 18.90 -23.21
N LEU A 592 12.54 17.81 -23.96
CA LEU A 592 11.49 17.13 -24.73
C LEU A 592 10.45 16.48 -23.81
N SER A 593 10.93 15.81 -22.75
CA SER A 593 10.04 15.23 -21.74
C SER A 593 9.30 16.30 -20.96
N ALA A 594 9.99 17.35 -20.50
CA ALA A 594 9.36 18.46 -19.78
C ALA A 594 8.29 19.17 -20.63
N ALA A 595 8.58 19.43 -21.92
CA ALA A 595 7.68 20.13 -22.82
C ALA A 595 6.37 19.37 -23.11
N SER A 596 6.39 18.04 -23.01
CA SER A 596 5.21 17.18 -23.18
C SER A 596 4.26 17.18 -21.98
N PHE A 597 4.73 17.61 -20.81
CA PHE A 597 3.96 17.56 -19.57
C PHE A 597 3.07 18.80 -19.41
N GLN A 598 3.67 19.96 -19.16
CA GLN A 598 3.01 21.25 -18.95
C GLN A 598 3.90 22.42 -19.38
N GLU A 599 3.29 23.59 -19.61
CA GLU A 599 4.00 24.85 -19.87
C GLU A 599 4.99 24.79 -21.06
N THR A 600 4.61 24.07 -22.12
CA THR A 600 5.42 23.79 -23.33
C THR A 600 6.15 25.02 -23.87
N THR A 601 5.47 26.15 -24.02
CA THR A 601 6.07 27.39 -24.53
C THR A 601 7.22 27.88 -23.65
N ARG A 602 7.06 27.82 -22.32
CA ARG A 602 8.11 28.26 -21.38
C ARG A 602 9.33 27.34 -21.47
N VAL A 603 9.10 26.03 -21.49
CA VAL A 603 10.17 25.02 -21.55
C VAL A 603 10.97 25.14 -22.85
N LEU A 604 10.30 25.22 -24.00
CA LEU A 604 10.98 25.33 -25.29
C LEU A 604 11.73 26.65 -25.45
N THR A 605 11.20 27.76 -24.91
CA THR A 605 11.88 29.05 -24.94
C THR A 605 13.16 29.03 -24.10
N ASP A 606 13.12 28.49 -22.88
CA ASP A 606 14.31 28.33 -22.04
C ASP A 606 15.37 27.43 -22.69
N ALA A 607 14.94 26.31 -23.28
CA ALA A 607 15.82 25.39 -23.99
C ALA A 607 16.49 26.04 -25.22
N ALA A 608 15.73 26.83 -25.99
CA ALA A 608 16.25 27.55 -27.16
C ALA A 608 17.25 28.65 -26.78
N ILE A 609 16.97 29.42 -25.72
CA ILE A 609 17.89 30.46 -25.22
C ILE A 609 19.21 29.85 -24.74
N LYS A 610 19.15 28.72 -24.05
CA LYS A 610 20.32 28.03 -23.50
C LYS A 610 21.04 27.14 -24.51
N GLY A 611 20.47 26.90 -25.70
CA GLY A 611 21.02 25.97 -26.69
C GLY A 611 21.11 24.53 -26.17
N LYS A 612 20.14 24.09 -25.34
CA LYS A 612 20.18 22.77 -24.70
C LYS A 612 20.17 21.62 -25.71
N THR A 613 20.96 20.60 -25.43
CA THR A 613 20.95 19.31 -26.13
C THR A 613 20.25 18.26 -25.27
N ASP A 614 19.46 17.37 -25.89
CA ASP A 614 18.75 16.31 -25.17
C ASP A 614 19.47 14.96 -25.34
N PRO A 615 19.91 14.30 -24.26
CA PRO A 615 20.65 13.04 -24.35
C PRO A 615 19.75 11.81 -24.58
N LEU A 616 18.41 11.95 -24.58
CA LEU A 616 17.45 10.87 -24.87
C LEU A 616 17.59 9.64 -23.93
N LEU A 617 17.87 9.87 -22.66
CA LEU A 617 18.09 8.81 -21.67
C LEU A 617 16.80 8.20 -21.11
N GLY A 618 15.68 8.91 -21.20
CA GLY A 618 14.39 8.50 -20.66
C GLY A 618 13.54 7.74 -21.67
N LEU A 619 12.36 7.31 -21.19
CA LEU A 619 11.39 6.59 -22.03
C LEU A 619 10.67 7.54 -22.98
N LYS A 620 10.24 8.70 -22.49
CA LYS A 620 9.31 9.58 -23.20
C LYS A 620 9.93 10.25 -24.42
N GLU A 621 11.16 10.68 -24.31
CA GLU A 621 11.90 11.33 -25.40
C GLU A 621 12.03 10.38 -26.58
N ASN A 622 12.35 9.11 -26.31
CA ASN A 622 12.45 8.07 -27.33
C ASN A 622 11.09 7.75 -27.95
N VAL A 623 10.02 7.69 -27.16
CA VAL A 623 8.65 7.52 -27.69
C VAL A 623 8.26 8.69 -28.59
N ILE A 624 8.53 9.94 -28.20
CA ILE A 624 8.20 11.15 -28.99
C ILE A 624 8.92 11.14 -30.34
N ILE A 625 10.19 10.74 -30.38
CA ILE A 625 11.00 10.73 -31.60
C ILE A 625 10.78 9.44 -32.43
N GLY A 626 10.11 8.43 -31.88
CA GLY A 626 9.89 7.14 -32.55
C GLY A 626 11.09 6.20 -32.51
N LYS A 627 11.96 6.33 -31.51
CA LYS A 627 13.05 5.38 -31.20
C LYS A 627 12.59 4.31 -30.21
N LEU A 628 13.34 3.22 -30.14
CA LEU A 628 13.15 2.21 -29.10
C LEU A 628 13.45 2.81 -27.73
N ILE A 629 12.61 2.52 -26.75
CA ILE A 629 12.80 2.97 -25.38
C ILE A 629 14.03 2.30 -24.74
N PRO A 630 14.82 2.99 -23.91
CA PRO A 630 16.03 2.44 -23.27
C PRO A 630 15.70 1.58 -22.03
N ALA A 631 14.67 0.74 -22.11
CA ALA A 631 14.25 -0.20 -21.08
C ALA A 631 13.89 -1.57 -21.68
N GLY A 632 13.94 -2.60 -20.84
CA GLY A 632 13.75 -4.00 -21.26
C GLY A 632 14.63 -4.35 -22.47
N THR A 633 14.03 -4.98 -23.49
CA THR A 633 14.72 -5.40 -24.72
C THR A 633 15.27 -4.25 -25.57
N GLY A 634 14.87 -3.00 -25.29
CA GLY A 634 15.38 -1.83 -25.99
C GLY A 634 16.77 -1.37 -25.53
N MET A 635 17.28 -1.88 -24.40
CA MET A 635 18.63 -1.54 -23.94
C MET A 635 19.73 -2.08 -24.85
N GLY A 636 20.81 -1.31 -24.99
CA GLY A 636 21.97 -1.69 -25.79
C GLY A 636 22.62 -3.01 -25.37
N CYS A 637 22.61 -3.33 -24.06
CA CYS A 637 23.17 -4.59 -23.54
C CYS A 637 22.46 -5.84 -24.09
N TYR A 638 21.15 -5.77 -24.38
CA TYR A 638 20.41 -6.89 -24.97
C TYR A 638 20.46 -6.90 -26.50
N ARG A 639 20.53 -5.71 -27.12
CA ARG A 639 20.54 -5.59 -28.59
C ARG A 639 21.89 -5.90 -29.21
N ASN A 640 22.98 -5.59 -28.50
CA ASN A 640 24.34 -5.72 -29.03
C ASN A 640 24.99 -7.08 -28.68
N ILE A 641 24.18 -8.07 -28.26
CA ILE A 641 24.68 -9.42 -28.00
C ILE A 641 25.13 -10.05 -29.32
N LYS A 642 26.44 -10.26 -29.46
CA LYS A 642 27.01 -11.05 -30.56
C LYS A 642 26.93 -12.52 -30.18
N ILE A 643 26.08 -13.28 -30.88
CA ILE A 643 25.96 -14.73 -30.69
C ILE A 643 27.03 -15.40 -31.55
N HIS A 644 28.09 -15.92 -30.94
CA HIS A 644 29.09 -16.72 -31.64
C HIS A 644 28.59 -18.15 -31.76
N THR A 645 28.47 -18.66 -32.99
CA THR A 645 28.20 -20.09 -33.22
C THR A 645 29.52 -20.88 -33.24
N PRO A 646 29.53 -22.16 -32.84
CA PRO A 646 30.76 -22.95 -32.73
C PRO A 646 31.58 -23.08 -34.03
N ASP A 647 30.98 -22.84 -35.19
CA ASP A 647 31.61 -22.97 -36.51
C ASP A 647 32.23 -21.66 -37.04
N GLU A 648 32.08 -20.54 -36.35
CA GLU A 648 32.77 -19.30 -36.69
C GLU A 648 34.21 -19.35 -36.15
N LYS A 649 35.17 -19.66 -37.04
CA LYS A 649 36.58 -19.46 -36.76
C LYS A 649 36.80 -17.99 -36.40
N VAL A 650 37.15 -17.76 -35.15
CA VAL A 650 37.60 -16.46 -34.64
C VAL A 650 38.92 -16.12 -35.35
N GLU A 651 38.84 -15.39 -36.46
CA GLU A 651 39.96 -14.53 -36.84
C GLU A 651 40.09 -13.50 -35.73
N LYS A 652 41.12 -13.66 -34.89
CA LYS A 652 41.55 -12.64 -33.94
C LYS A 652 42.06 -11.45 -34.76
N GLU A 653 41.17 -10.60 -35.23
CA GLU A 653 41.52 -9.20 -35.41
C GLU A 653 41.76 -8.64 -34.01
N ILE A 654 43.03 -8.47 -33.68
CA ILE A 654 43.45 -7.61 -32.58
C ILE A 654 43.15 -6.19 -33.07
N SER A 655 41.90 -5.76 -32.96
CA SER A 655 41.57 -4.34 -32.96
C SER A 655 41.90 -3.82 -31.57
N THR A 656 43.00 -3.07 -31.48
CA THR A 656 43.28 -2.16 -30.38
C THR A 656 42.16 -1.12 -30.29
N ASP A 657 41.06 -1.47 -29.62
CA ASP A 657 40.04 -0.55 -29.13
C ASP A 657 39.80 -0.88 -27.65
N GLU A 658 40.83 -0.67 -26.83
CA GLU A 658 40.70 -0.48 -25.38
C GLU A 658 40.26 0.96 -25.02
N SER A 659 39.74 1.74 -25.99
CA SER A 659 39.32 3.13 -25.79
C SER A 659 37.81 3.31 -25.57
N SER A 660 36.95 2.32 -25.83
CA SER A 660 35.48 2.52 -25.74
C SER A 660 34.86 2.23 -24.36
N LEU A 661 35.67 2.09 -23.31
CA LEU A 661 35.22 1.98 -21.91
C LEU A 661 35.73 3.11 -21.01
N ILE A 662 36.42 4.12 -21.56
CA ILE A 662 37.00 5.23 -20.77
C ILE A 662 36.59 6.64 -21.27
N ASP A 663 36.11 6.84 -22.50
CA ASP A 663 35.71 8.18 -22.95
C ASP A 663 34.25 8.53 -22.66
N SER A 664 34.00 8.92 -21.40
CA SER A 664 33.03 9.96 -21.06
C SER A 664 33.43 10.71 -19.78
N GLN A 665 34.73 10.97 -19.64
CA GLN A 665 35.31 11.81 -18.59
C GLN A 665 35.89 13.15 -19.09
N ASN A 666 35.62 13.54 -20.34
CA ASN A 666 35.86 14.91 -20.81
C ASN A 666 34.91 15.22 -21.96
N LEU A 667 33.74 15.78 -21.63
CA LEU A 667 33.01 16.81 -22.39
C LEU A 667 31.69 17.17 -21.69
#